data_AF-A0A9P3LH81-F1
#
_entry.id   AF-A0A9P3LH81-F1
#
_cell.length_a   1.000
_cell.length_b   1.000
_cell.length_c   1.000
_cell.angle_alpha   90.00
_cell.angle_beta   90.00
_cell.angle_gamma   90.00
#
_symmetry.space_group_name_H-M   'P 1'
#
loop_
_entity.id
_entity.type
_entity.pdbx_description
1 polymer ?
#
loop_
_entity_poly.entity_id
_entity_poly.type
_entity_poly.pdbx_seq_one_letter_code
_entity_poly.pdbx_strand_id
1 'polypeptide(L)'
;MFGLRSSAGVFGSVADMLLAIYRAAGFDPICKWVDDFLVIQLPGQTWTEDDFIALTARLGVPWATEKTRKLASRQQYIGFVWDLEAKSVSLPSEKLEDIHALLGDWLRPRARFTMREAARLHGKLIHVSCIYPLLRPFIRSASRFASSYRDPRAHLHVPGALSQDLRQISRLLKKLPAELPLEEESAWDVHWWGDASTSFGIGVSVGEFWNVWTWAPGVSVGPKQRYDIGWAEAVAVELGLLSLVFHGLLAQRPAAQAKVLVRSDNLPVVSILNSGRSRSQTSNDVLRRIYGACAENAIHLHAVHVPSRDNVTDALSRGDIVGFLAGFPQATTRSSMPLPSHLTSSERLQLRPSSLRPPCKADQRIFRWRGVHTPPPTTIDVPILQRIASLASAYSLRDASSYGSGIRKFHIFCDVFSVPEADRLPASFALLNSFALWAATDPSRMDLADQPASQFETVEPTTVRKYLSAVAAWHVAQGWPDPLSKEDHERIHWHLRGLENLQGSRRRPPRPPITLRMLAALQAELDLSDPFDACVWAIACCAFWGLMRFGEVTVKSRAAFDPDKHLTRGDADFDFDLDGKPFFRLNLRAAKTAQPGEVQQVFLAEQGLLCPQQALFNLARVVPAGASAPLFSWRDSRGAVRPMVRERALERINEILSRRGWGTMFGHSFRIGGASFLLGQGVSPEVVRILGRWRSLAYEAYIRAFEQVSSRHVGHLADGFAF
;
A
#
# COMPACT_ATOMS: atom_id res chain seq x y z
N MET A 1 -36.78 -29.36 14.78
CA MET A 1 -35.59 -29.95 14.13
C MET A 1 -34.46 -28.91 14.16
N PHE A 2 -33.33 -29.22 14.78
CA PHE A 2 -32.15 -28.33 14.77
C PHE A 2 -31.32 -28.57 13.51
N GLY A 3 -30.66 -27.53 12.98
CA GLY A 3 -29.73 -27.63 11.86
C GLY A 3 -30.27 -27.27 10.47
N LEU A 4 -31.56 -26.92 10.33
CA LEU A 4 -32.10 -26.43 9.07
C LEU A 4 -31.73 -24.96 8.85
N ARG A 5 -31.29 -24.62 7.63
CA ARG A 5 -30.91 -23.25 7.26
C ARG A 5 -32.06 -22.23 7.40
N SER A 6 -33.30 -22.69 7.26
CA SER A 6 -34.51 -21.86 7.38
C SER A 6 -34.99 -21.64 8.81
N SER A 7 -34.51 -22.42 9.79
CA SER A 7 -35.04 -22.40 11.16
C SER A 7 -35.06 -21.00 11.79
N ALA A 8 -34.00 -20.22 11.63
CA ALA A 8 -33.91 -18.87 12.19
C ALA A 8 -34.92 -17.89 11.55
N GLY A 9 -35.18 -18.01 10.25
CA GLY A 9 -36.14 -17.15 9.54
C GLY A 9 -37.59 -17.49 9.89
N VAL A 10 -37.89 -18.79 10.01
CA VAL A 10 -39.22 -19.27 10.44
C VAL A 10 -39.51 -18.83 11.88
N PHE A 11 -38.55 -19.04 12.79
CA PHE A 11 -38.69 -18.55 14.16
C PHE A 11 -38.81 -17.03 14.21
N GLY A 12 -38.03 -16.30 13.40
CA GLY A 12 -38.13 -14.86 13.29
C GLY A 12 -39.55 -14.37 13.02
N SER A 13 -40.24 -15.00 12.05
CA SER A 13 -41.63 -14.65 11.68
C SER A 13 -42.61 -14.93 12.82
N VAL A 14 -42.46 -16.05 13.52
CA VAL A 14 -43.26 -16.36 14.73
C VAL A 14 -43.00 -15.32 15.82
N ALA A 15 -41.74 -14.97 16.06
CA ALA A 15 -41.38 -13.98 17.06
C ALA A 15 -41.90 -12.57 16.73
N ASP A 16 -41.97 -12.20 15.44
CA ASP A 16 -42.60 -10.94 14.99
C ASP A 16 -44.12 -10.93 15.26
N MET A 17 -44.80 -12.06 15.03
CA MET A 17 -46.21 -12.22 15.40
C MET A 17 -46.41 -12.08 16.92
N LEU A 18 -45.56 -12.71 17.73
CA LEU A 18 -45.63 -12.60 19.19
C LEU A 18 -45.42 -11.16 19.66
N LEU A 19 -44.46 -10.44 19.07
CA LEU A 19 -44.26 -9.01 19.30
C LEU A 19 -45.52 -8.18 19.05
N ALA A 20 -46.22 -8.44 17.93
CA ALA A 20 -47.46 -7.74 17.61
C ALA A 20 -48.58 -8.04 18.63
N ILE A 21 -48.70 -9.29 19.07
CA ILE A 21 -49.68 -9.71 20.09
C ILE A 21 -49.38 -9.03 21.44
N TYR A 22 -48.12 -9.05 21.88
CA TYR A 22 -47.71 -8.43 23.14
C TYR A 22 -47.95 -6.92 23.15
N ARG A 23 -47.59 -6.23 22.06
CA ARG A 23 -47.86 -4.79 21.92
C ARG A 23 -49.35 -4.47 21.95
N ALA A 24 -50.16 -5.24 21.23
CA ALA A 24 -51.61 -5.07 21.23
C ALA A 24 -52.24 -5.33 22.62
N ALA A 25 -51.62 -6.18 23.44
CA ALA A 25 -52.04 -6.47 24.80
C ALA A 25 -51.45 -5.51 25.86
N GLY A 26 -50.68 -4.49 25.47
CA GLY A 26 -50.15 -3.46 26.37
C GLY A 26 -48.79 -3.79 27.01
N PHE A 27 -48.12 -4.87 26.61
CA PHE A 27 -46.77 -5.21 27.04
C PHE A 27 -45.73 -4.49 26.17
N ASP A 28 -45.65 -3.16 26.31
CA ASP A 28 -44.76 -2.28 25.54
C ASP A 28 -44.00 -1.32 26.48
N PRO A 29 -42.71 -1.00 26.24
CA PRO A 29 -41.90 -1.37 25.07
C PRO A 29 -41.34 -2.80 25.11
N ILE A 30 -41.49 -3.50 23.98
CA ILE A 30 -40.93 -4.83 23.73
C ILE A 30 -40.16 -4.89 22.41
N CYS A 31 -39.01 -5.55 22.44
CA CYS A 31 -38.20 -5.87 21.26
C CYS A 31 -37.65 -7.30 21.32
N LYS A 32 -37.16 -7.80 20.17
CA LYS A 32 -36.49 -9.10 20.08
C LYS A 32 -35.12 -9.00 19.42
N TRP A 33 -34.25 -9.93 19.76
CA TRP A 33 -33.02 -10.22 19.04
C TRP A 33 -32.88 -11.73 18.82
N VAL A 34 -33.07 -12.18 17.58
CA VAL A 34 -33.10 -13.61 17.23
C VAL A 34 -34.15 -14.35 18.06
N ASP A 35 -33.73 -15.06 19.11
CA ASP A 35 -34.53 -15.86 20.04
C ASP A 35 -34.76 -15.19 21.40
N ASP A 36 -34.04 -14.11 21.71
CA ASP A 36 -34.20 -13.38 22.97
C ASP A 36 -35.24 -12.27 22.86
N PHE A 37 -36.08 -12.11 23.89
CA PHE A 37 -37.02 -11.00 24.02
C PHE A 37 -36.59 -10.07 25.16
N LEU A 38 -36.64 -8.76 24.90
CA LEU A 38 -36.47 -7.72 25.92
C LEU A 38 -37.79 -7.00 26.08
N VAL A 39 -38.35 -7.07 27.28
CA VAL A 39 -39.54 -6.34 27.70
C VAL A 39 -39.16 -5.37 28.81
N ILE A 40 -39.65 -4.13 28.71
CA ILE A 40 -39.44 -3.10 29.72
C ILE A 40 -40.80 -2.74 30.29
N GLN A 41 -40.92 -2.84 31.61
CA GLN A 41 -42.08 -2.35 32.33
C GLN A 41 -41.90 -0.87 32.64
N LEU A 42 -42.79 -0.01 32.12
CA LEU A 42 -42.75 1.42 32.39
C LEU A 42 -43.42 1.77 33.73
N PRO A 43 -43.04 2.90 34.36
CA PRO A 43 -43.72 3.39 35.54
C PRO A 43 -45.24 3.50 35.32
N GLY A 44 -46.03 2.90 36.21
CA GLY A 44 -47.49 2.87 36.12
C GLY A 44 -48.09 1.61 35.47
N GLN A 45 -47.27 0.73 34.91
CA GLN A 45 -47.72 -0.60 34.49
C GLN A 45 -47.68 -1.59 35.67
N THR A 46 -48.66 -2.49 35.75
CA THR A 46 -48.85 -3.42 36.89
C THR A 46 -48.88 -4.90 36.50
N TRP A 47 -48.63 -5.22 35.24
CA TRP A 47 -48.58 -6.61 34.76
C TRP A 47 -47.36 -7.34 35.33
N THR A 48 -47.47 -8.66 35.50
CA THR A 48 -46.40 -9.51 36.04
C THR A 48 -45.74 -10.35 34.93
N GLU A 49 -44.60 -10.98 35.23
CA GLU A 49 -43.99 -11.94 34.31
C GLU A 49 -44.92 -13.12 34.01
N ASP A 50 -45.74 -13.51 34.98
CA ASP A 50 -46.73 -14.58 34.81
C ASP A 50 -47.83 -14.16 33.83
N ASP A 51 -48.31 -12.91 33.90
CA ASP A 51 -49.28 -12.37 32.93
C ASP A 51 -48.69 -12.35 31.51
N PHE A 52 -47.40 -11.99 31.38
CA PHE A 52 -46.69 -11.99 30.11
C PHE A 52 -46.56 -13.39 29.51
N ILE A 53 -46.18 -14.39 30.32
CA ILE A 53 -46.05 -15.78 29.85
C ILE A 53 -47.42 -16.38 29.53
N ALA A 54 -48.43 -16.14 30.38
CA ALA A 54 -49.77 -16.69 30.24
C ALA A 54 -50.45 -16.27 28.93
N LEU A 55 -50.19 -15.05 28.44
CA LEU A 55 -50.78 -14.53 27.21
C LEU A 55 -50.50 -15.44 26.00
N THR A 56 -49.24 -15.85 25.82
CA THR A 56 -48.82 -16.66 24.67
C THR A 56 -48.79 -18.15 24.96
N ALA A 57 -48.83 -18.56 26.24
CA ALA A 57 -49.06 -19.95 26.62
C ALA A 57 -50.36 -20.49 26.02
N ARG A 58 -51.42 -19.66 25.93
CA ARG A 58 -52.69 -20.01 25.26
C ARG A 58 -52.55 -20.32 23.77
N LEU A 59 -51.50 -19.81 23.14
CA LEU A 59 -51.14 -20.05 21.74
C LEU A 59 -50.16 -21.22 21.57
N GLY A 60 -49.81 -21.90 22.68
CA GLY A 60 -48.87 -23.02 22.69
C GLY A 60 -47.40 -22.61 22.65
N VAL A 61 -47.04 -21.37 23.01
CA VAL A 61 -45.64 -20.93 23.05
C VAL A 61 -44.91 -21.52 24.26
N PRO A 62 -43.85 -22.32 24.07
CA PRO A 62 -43.14 -22.96 25.18
C PRO A 62 -42.00 -22.07 25.68
N TRP A 63 -42.25 -21.28 26.72
CA TRP A 63 -41.21 -20.49 27.38
C TRP A 63 -40.30 -21.36 28.25
N ALA A 64 -38.98 -21.17 28.10
CA ALA A 64 -37.97 -21.82 28.92
C ALA A 64 -37.85 -21.10 30.27
N THR A 65 -38.57 -21.56 31.28
CA THR A 65 -38.63 -20.96 32.63
C THR A 65 -37.25 -20.79 33.26
N GLU A 66 -36.33 -21.73 33.04
CA GLU A 66 -34.96 -21.72 33.56
C GLU A 66 -34.04 -20.67 32.91
N LYS A 67 -34.39 -20.23 31.69
CA LYS A 67 -33.67 -19.17 30.96
C LYS A 67 -34.33 -17.81 31.13
N THR A 68 -35.60 -17.79 31.53
CA THR A 68 -36.34 -16.56 31.80
C THR A 68 -35.74 -15.85 33.02
N ARG A 69 -35.74 -14.54 32.98
CA ARG A 69 -35.19 -13.68 34.04
C ARG A 69 -36.31 -12.79 34.53
N LYS A 70 -36.39 -12.61 35.84
CA LYS A 70 -37.37 -11.72 36.47
C LYS A 70 -37.09 -10.27 36.10
N LEU A 71 -38.12 -9.44 36.13
CA LEU A 71 -38.01 -8.01 35.95
C LEU A 71 -37.08 -7.43 37.03
N ALA A 72 -36.11 -6.65 36.58
CA ALA A 72 -35.11 -6.02 37.43
C ALA A 72 -34.63 -4.72 36.78
N SER A 73 -34.23 -3.75 37.60
CA SER A 73 -33.61 -2.50 37.12
C SER A 73 -32.24 -2.74 36.47
N ARG A 74 -31.55 -3.82 36.87
CA ARG A 74 -30.24 -4.23 36.34
C ARG A 74 -30.29 -5.64 35.81
N GLN A 75 -30.04 -5.83 34.51
CA GLN A 75 -30.24 -7.11 33.85
C GLN A 75 -29.22 -7.38 32.74
N GLN A 76 -28.83 -8.65 32.58
CA GLN A 76 -27.99 -9.07 31.45
C GLN A 76 -28.86 -9.42 30.23
N TYR A 77 -28.64 -8.73 29.12
CA TYR A 77 -29.33 -8.96 27.84
C TYR A 77 -28.32 -8.90 26.69
N ILE A 78 -28.45 -9.81 25.72
CA ILE A 78 -27.54 -10.03 24.58
C ILE A 78 -26.05 -10.04 24.95
N GLY A 79 -25.75 -10.36 26.21
CA GLY A 79 -24.39 -10.45 26.72
C GLY A 79 -23.78 -9.18 27.33
N PHE A 80 -24.56 -8.10 27.48
CA PHE A 80 -24.21 -6.88 28.22
C PHE A 80 -25.05 -6.75 29.48
N VAL A 81 -24.52 -6.06 30.49
CA VAL A 81 -25.27 -5.65 31.68
C VAL A 81 -25.87 -4.28 31.39
N TRP A 82 -27.19 -4.19 31.47
CA TRP A 82 -27.95 -2.95 31.33
C TRP A 82 -28.44 -2.54 32.71
N ASP A 83 -28.10 -1.33 33.13
CA ASP A 83 -28.53 -0.74 34.38
C ASP A 83 -29.42 0.47 34.08
N LEU A 84 -30.72 0.29 34.28
CA LEU A 84 -31.72 1.32 33.96
C LEU A 84 -31.75 2.43 35.02
N GLU A 85 -31.35 2.13 36.26
CA GLU A 85 -31.31 3.11 37.35
C GLU A 85 -30.10 4.04 37.19
N ALA A 86 -28.93 3.46 36.93
CA ALA A 86 -27.71 4.20 36.60
C ALA A 86 -27.71 4.75 35.15
N LYS A 87 -28.71 4.35 34.33
CA LYS A 87 -28.77 4.62 32.90
C LYS A 87 -27.46 4.28 32.19
N SER A 88 -26.90 3.10 32.46
CA SER A 88 -25.61 2.67 31.92
C SER A 88 -25.67 1.29 31.27
N VAL A 89 -24.68 1.01 30.41
CA VAL A 89 -24.43 -0.31 29.83
C VAL A 89 -22.96 -0.68 29.97
N SER A 90 -22.70 -1.93 30.32
CA SER A 90 -21.34 -2.44 30.53
C SER A 90 -21.17 -3.88 30.06
N LEU A 91 -19.91 -4.30 29.91
CA LEU A 91 -19.57 -5.71 29.78
C LEU A 91 -19.55 -6.36 31.17
N PRO A 92 -20.07 -7.59 31.33
CA PRO A 92 -19.81 -8.39 32.53
C PRO A 92 -18.30 -8.51 32.78
N SER A 93 -17.86 -8.33 34.03
CA SER A 93 -16.43 -8.32 34.39
C SER A 93 -15.70 -9.59 33.92
N GLU A 94 -16.33 -10.75 34.13
CA GLU A 94 -15.80 -12.05 33.67
C GLU A 94 -15.56 -12.08 32.15
N LYS A 95 -16.46 -11.48 31.36
CA LYS A 95 -16.29 -11.42 29.90
C LYS A 95 -15.14 -10.50 29.50
N LEU A 96 -14.96 -9.39 30.21
CA LEU A 96 -13.87 -8.46 29.95
C LEU A 96 -12.51 -9.12 30.25
N GLU A 97 -12.42 -9.85 31.36
CA GLU A 97 -11.24 -10.66 31.72
C GLU A 97 -10.96 -11.73 30.65
N ASP A 98 -11.99 -12.45 30.20
CA ASP A 98 -11.90 -13.43 29.11
C ASP A 98 -11.35 -12.82 27.80
N ILE A 99 -11.72 -11.58 27.50
CA ILE A 99 -11.23 -10.87 26.32
C ILE A 99 -9.78 -10.47 26.51
N HIS A 100 -9.39 -9.99 27.68
CA HIS A 100 -8.00 -9.66 27.99
C HIS A 100 -7.10 -10.91 27.92
N ALA A 101 -7.53 -12.03 28.49
CA ALA A 101 -6.83 -13.31 28.41
C ALA A 101 -6.68 -13.78 26.95
N LEU A 102 -7.78 -13.74 26.19
CA LEU A 102 -7.76 -14.08 24.77
C LEU A 102 -6.77 -13.20 23.98
N LEU A 103 -6.79 -11.89 24.18
CA LEU A 103 -5.83 -10.99 23.51
C LEU A 103 -4.39 -11.31 23.91
N GLY A 104 -4.15 -11.65 25.18
CA GLY A 104 -2.84 -12.09 25.68
C GLY A 104 -2.33 -13.32 24.93
N ASP A 105 -3.16 -14.34 24.76
CA ASP A 105 -2.80 -15.57 24.04
C ASP A 105 -2.46 -15.30 22.57
N TRP A 106 -3.26 -14.45 21.92
CA TRP A 106 -3.05 -14.07 20.52
C TRP A 106 -1.81 -13.21 20.28
N LEU A 107 -1.30 -12.54 21.32
CA LEU A 107 -0.12 -11.71 21.25
C LEU A 107 1.17 -12.44 21.65
N ARG A 108 1.09 -13.72 22.03
CA ARG A 108 2.28 -14.53 22.35
C ARG A 108 3.19 -14.68 21.10
N PRO A 109 4.52 -14.57 21.26
CA PRO A 109 5.45 -14.79 20.15
C PRO A 109 5.25 -16.17 19.52
N ARG A 110 5.24 -16.22 18.18
CA ARG A 110 5.07 -17.45 17.39
C ARG A 110 3.75 -18.20 17.61
N ALA A 111 2.74 -17.59 18.25
CA ALA A 111 1.43 -18.19 18.37
C ALA A 111 0.83 -18.54 16.99
N ARG A 112 0.09 -19.65 16.94
CA ARG A 112 -0.58 -20.15 15.74
C ARG A 112 -2.01 -20.50 16.09
N PHE A 113 -2.93 -20.15 15.19
CA PHE A 113 -4.36 -20.36 15.41
C PHE A 113 -5.00 -21.00 14.19
N THR A 114 -6.09 -21.71 14.43
CA THR A 114 -6.98 -22.30 13.42
C THR A 114 -7.95 -21.26 12.87
N MET A 115 -8.62 -21.59 11.75
CA MET A 115 -9.68 -20.77 11.18
C MET A 115 -10.83 -20.53 12.18
N ARG A 116 -11.21 -21.57 12.96
CA ARG A 116 -12.29 -21.47 13.96
C ARG A 116 -11.93 -20.51 15.07
N GLU A 117 -10.70 -20.54 15.56
CA GLU A 117 -10.22 -19.61 16.58
C GLU A 117 -10.15 -18.18 16.03
N ALA A 118 -9.69 -17.98 14.79
CA ALA A 118 -9.68 -16.67 14.14
C ALA A 118 -11.09 -16.09 13.97
N ALA A 119 -12.05 -16.92 13.55
CA ALA A 119 -13.45 -16.52 13.47
C ALA A 119 -14.04 -16.18 14.85
N ARG A 120 -13.69 -16.95 15.90
CA ARG A 120 -14.11 -16.71 17.29
C ARG A 120 -13.53 -15.38 17.83
N LEU A 121 -12.25 -15.11 17.59
CA LEU A 121 -11.62 -13.83 17.95
C LEU A 121 -12.36 -12.68 17.26
N HIS A 122 -12.55 -12.76 15.95
CA HIS A 122 -13.23 -11.73 15.18
C HIS A 122 -14.66 -11.49 15.70
N GLY A 123 -15.42 -12.55 15.99
CA GLY A 123 -16.77 -12.46 16.55
C GLY A 123 -16.80 -11.80 17.93
N LYS A 124 -15.90 -12.20 18.83
CA LYS A 124 -15.77 -11.57 20.16
C LYS A 124 -15.45 -10.08 20.05
N LEU A 125 -14.53 -9.70 19.16
CA LEU A 125 -14.18 -8.28 18.95
C LEU A 125 -15.34 -7.47 18.36
N ILE A 126 -16.12 -8.04 17.43
CA ILE A 126 -17.34 -7.39 16.92
C ILE A 126 -18.32 -7.13 18.06
N HIS A 127 -18.57 -8.14 18.90
CA HIS A 127 -19.49 -8.04 20.02
C HIS A 127 -19.08 -6.89 20.97
N VAL A 128 -17.84 -6.86 21.42
CA VAL A 128 -17.29 -5.80 22.29
C VAL A 128 -17.41 -4.41 21.64
N SER A 129 -17.21 -4.31 20.32
CA SER A 129 -17.29 -3.05 19.59
C SER A 129 -18.71 -2.48 19.42
N CYS A 130 -19.73 -3.22 19.86
CA CYS A 130 -21.10 -2.72 19.90
C CYS A 130 -21.23 -1.60 20.94
N ILE A 131 -20.67 -1.80 22.13
CA ILE A 131 -20.63 -0.77 23.18
C ILE A 131 -19.37 0.10 23.11
N TYR A 132 -18.25 -0.41 22.58
CA TYR A 132 -17.03 0.38 22.38
C TYR A 132 -16.73 0.68 20.90
N PRO A 133 -17.39 1.69 20.28
CA PRO A 133 -17.16 2.06 18.89
C PRO A 133 -15.69 2.33 18.54
N LEU A 134 -14.90 2.82 19.51
CA LEU A 134 -13.48 3.15 19.32
C LEU A 134 -12.61 1.95 18.88
N LEU A 135 -13.09 0.72 19.08
CA LEU A 135 -12.39 -0.49 18.65
C LEU A 135 -12.62 -0.84 17.17
N ARG A 136 -13.70 -0.33 16.54
CA ARG A 136 -14.18 -0.76 15.22
C ARG A 136 -13.14 -0.67 14.09
N PRO A 137 -12.28 0.36 14.00
CA PRO A 137 -11.28 0.46 12.93
C PRO A 137 -10.23 -0.66 12.95
N PHE A 138 -9.99 -1.26 14.11
CA PHE A 138 -8.94 -2.26 14.34
C PHE A 138 -9.41 -3.71 14.08
N ILE A 139 -10.72 -3.93 13.90
CA ILE A 139 -11.31 -5.28 13.76
C ILE A 139 -11.08 -5.87 12.35
N ARG A 140 -10.84 -5.02 11.36
CA ARG A 140 -10.72 -5.43 9.95
C ARG A 140 -9.58 -6.43 9.72
N SER A 141 -8.46 -6.28 10.42
CA SER A 141 -7.35 -7.23 10.31
C SER A 141 -7.71 -8.62 10.81
N ALA A 142 -8.52 -8.72 11.88
CA ALA A 142 -9.01 -9.99 12.39
C ALA A 142 -9.97 -10.67 11.40
N SER A 143 -10.86 -9.89 10.77
CA SER A 143 -11.75 -10.35 9.70
C SER A 143 -10.97 -10.93 8.50
N ARG A 144 -9.97 -10.17 8.03
CA ARG A 144 -9.10 -10.59 6.92
C ARG A 144 -8.31 -11.84 7.26
N PHE A 145 -7.83 -11.96 8.49
CA PHE A 145 -7.09 -13.14 8.92
C PHE A 145 -7.99 -14.38 8.94
N ALA A 146 -9.18 -14.30 9.54
CA ALA A 146 -10.15 -15.39 9.53
C ALA A 146 -10.54 -15.84 8.10
N SER A 147 -10.60 -14.90 7.16
CA SER A 147 -10.92 -15.17 5.75
C SER A 147 -9.72 -15.64 4.91
N SER A 148 -8.49 -15.63 5.45
CA SER A 148 -7.27 -15.95 4.71
C SER A 148 -6.95 -17.45 4.65
N TYR A 149 -7.64 -18.26 5.45
CA TYR A 149 -7.41 -19.70 5.54
C TYR A 149 -7.93 -20.40 4.28
N ARG A 150 -7.06 -21.18 3.63
CA ARG A 150 -7.44 -22.07 2.51
C ARG A 150 -7.88 -23.47 2.99
N ASP A 151 -7.36 -23.89 4.14
CA ASP A 151 -7.73 -25.13 4.83
C ASP A 151 -8.21 -24.79 6.25
N PRO A 152 -9.43 -25.18 6.65
CA PRO A 152 -9.98 -24.95 7.98
C PRO A 152 -9.14 -25.55 9.13
N ARG A 153 -8.32 -26.57 8.87
CA ARG A 153 -7.45 -27.25 9.85
C ARG A 153 -6.04 -26.66 9.94
N ALA A 154 -5.68 -25.76 9.03
CA ALA A 154 -4.36 -25.15 9.03
C ALA A 154 -4.15 -24.26 10.28
N HIS A 155 -2.92 -24.25 10.79
CA HIS A 155 -2.49 -23.38 11.88
C HIS A 155 -1.59 -22.27 11.34
N LEU A 156 -2.11 -21.04 11.29
CA LEU A 156 -1.40 -19.89 10.74
C LEU A 156 -0.87 -18.98 11.84
N HIS A 157 0.30 -18.39 11.60
CA HIS A 157 0.85 -17.35 12.46
C HIS A 157 0.07 -16.06 12.33
N VAL A 158 -0.05 -15.34 13.46
CA VAL A 158 -0.66 -14.01 13.50
C VAL A 158 0.16 -13.03 12.64
N PRO A 159 -0.40 -12.45 11.57
CA PRO A 159 0.32 -11.49 10.74
C PRO A 159 0.65 -10.21 11.53
N GLY A 160 1.76 -9.54 11.19
CA GLY A 160 2.19 -8.33 11.88
C GLY A 160 1.11 -7.24 11.97
N ALA A 161 0.31 -7.06 10.90
CA ALA A 161 -0.80 -6.12 10.89
C ALA A 161 -1.91 -6.47 11.91
N LEU A 162 -2.24 -7.75 12.07
CA LEU A 162 -3.19 -8.20 13.08
C LEU A 162 -2.61 -8.04 14.48
N SER A 163 -1.34 -8.42 14.69
CA SER A 163 -0.66 -8.22 15.98
C SER A 163 -0.64 -6.75 16.43
N GLN A 164 -0.44 -5.81 15.51
CA GLN A 164 -0.47 -4.38 15.80
C GLN A 164 -1.88 -3.92 16.21
N ASP A 165 -2.90 -4.31 15.45
CA ASP A 165 -4.30 -3.97 15.75
C ASP A 165 -4.74 -4.58 17.10
N LEU A 166 -4.39 -5.84 17.39
CA LEU A 166 -4.70 -6.49 18.68
C LEU A 166 -3.99 -5.81 19.86
N ARG A 167 -2.75 -5.35 19.69
CA ARG A 167 -2.05 -4.55 20.70
C ARG A 167 -2.72 -3.20 20.94
N GLN A 168 -3.25 -2.58 19.88
CA GLN A 168 -3.99 -1.33 20.01
C GLN A 168 -5.31 -1.58 20.74
N ILE A 169 -6.08 -2.60 20.35
CA ILE A 169 -7.33 -2.99 21.04
C ILE A 169 -7.07 -3.26 22.52
N SER A 170 -6.03 -4.02 22.85
CA SER A 170 -5.67 -4.30 24.25
C SER A 170 -5.35 -3.03 25.04
N ARG A 171 -4.65 -2.06 24.43
CA ARG A 171 -4.38 -0.75 25.05
C ARG A 171 -5.65 0.09 25.22
N LEU A 172 -6.53 0.10 24.22
CA LEU A 172 -7.78 0.85 24.24
C LEU A 172 -8.73 0.30 25.32
N LEU A 173 -8.92 -1.01 25.39
CA LEU A 173 -9.78 -1.64 26.40
C LEU A 173 -9.38 -1.30 27.83
N LYS A 174 -8.08 -1.07 28.11
CA LYS A 174 -7.60 -0.64 29.43
C LYS A 174 -7.91 0.81 29.77
N LYS A 175 -8.18 1.66 28.77
CA LYS A 175 -8.45 3.10 28.93
C LYS A 175 -9.94 3.44 28.84
N LEU A 176 -10.73 2.58 28.20
CA LEU A 176 -12.17 2.79 28.03
C LEU A 176 -12.88 2.63 29.39
N PRO A 177 -13.96 3.39 29.63
CA PRO A 177 -14.71 3.30 30.87
C PRO A 177 -15.39 1.92 30.99
N ALA A 178 -15.50 1.42 32.23
CA ALA A 178 -16.15 0.14 32.49
C ALA A 178 -17.64 0.15 32.13
N GLU A 179 -18.28 1.31 32.28
CA GLU A 179 -19.69 1.54 31.97
C GLU A 179 -19.83 2.73 31.02
N LEU A 180 -20.85 2.69 30.18
CA LEU A 180 -21.17 3.73 29.22
C LEU A 180 -22.58 4.24 29.45
N PRO A 181 -22.81 5.56 29.33
CA PRO A 181 -24.15 6.12 29.49
C PRO A 181 -25.08 5.64 28.38
N LEU A 182 -26.35 5.41 28.72
CA LEU A 182 -27.44 5.14 27.79
C LEU A 182 -28.00 6.43 27.17
N GLU A 183 -27.83 7.57 27.84
CA GLU A 183 -28.31 8.86 27.35
C GLU A 183 -27.53 9.32 26.12
N GLU A 184 -28.27 9.83 25.14
CA GLU A 184 -27.69 10.35 23.92
C GLU A 184 -27.08 11.73 24.21
N GLU A 185 -25.80 11.76 24.56
CA GLU A 185 -25.10 13.03 24.78
C GLU A 185 -25.21 13.93 23.54
N SER A 186 -25.60 15.20 23.75
CA SER A 186 -25.55 16.24 22.74
C SER A 186 -24.09 16.49 22.35
N ALA A 187 -23.78 16.49 21.05
CA ALA A 187 -22.43 16.74 20.59
C ALA A 187 -22.00 18.18 20.91
N TRP A 188 -20.82 18.33 21.54
CA TRP A 188 -20.21 19.62 21.81
C TRP A 188 -19.79 20.27 20.48
N ASP A 189 -20.35 21.45 20.23
CA ASP A 189 -20.04 22.23 19.03
C ASP A 189 -18.92 23.23 19.32
N VAL A 190 -17.72 22.89 18.88
CA VAL A 190 -16.52 23.75 18.94
C VAL A 190 -16.29 24.51 17.63
N HIS A 191 -17.32 24.61 16.78
CA HIS A 191 -17.20 25.18 15.43
C HIS A 191 -16.07 24.52 14.61
N TRP A 192 -16.06 23.18 14.59
CA TRP A 192 -15.09 22.41 13.81
C TRP A 192 -15.58 22.18 12.38
N TRP A 193 -14.86 22.77 11.44
CA TRP A 193 -15.03 22.65 9.99
C TRP A 193 -13.77 22.10 9.33
N GLY A 194 -13.92 21.26 8.32
CA GLY A 194 -12.80 20.77 7.53
C GLY A 194 -13.21 20.50 6.09
N ASP A 195 -12.29 20.78 5.17
CA ASP A 195 -12.45 20.52 3.75
C ASP A 195 -11.12 20.19 3.07
N ALA A 196 -11.19 19.50 1.93
CA ALA A 196 -10.04 19.23 1.09
C ALA A 196 -10.37 19.45 -0.40
N SER A 197 -9.43 20.06 -1.12
CA SER A 197 -9.49 20.21 -2.57
C SER A 197 -8.44 19.34 -3.26
N THR A 198 -8.77 18.78 -4.42
CA THR A 198 -7.79 18.02 -5.23
C THR A 198 -6.69 18.91 -5.81
N SER A 199 -6.97 20.20 -6.03
CA SER A 199 -6.10 21.14 -6.74
C SER A 199 -5.08 21.84 -5.84
N PHE A 200 -5.41 22.08 -4.57
CA PHE A 200 -4.57 22.89 -3.68
C PHE A 200 -4.17 22.14 -2.42
N GLY A 201 -5.12 21.70 -1.59
CA GLY A 201 -4.77 21.15 -0.29
C GLY A 201 -5.94 20.96 0.67
N ILE A 202 -5.65 21.12 1.96
CA ILE A 202 -6.58 20.90 3.07
C ILE A 202 -6.74 22.19 3.86
N GLY A 203 -7.98 22.55 4.16
CA GLY A 203 -8.35 23.65 5.04
C GLY A 203 -9.11 23.13 6.26
N VAL A 204 -8.73 23.60 7.45
CA VAL A 204 -9.36 23.19 8.71
C VAL A 204 -9.53 24.41 9.61
N SER A 205 -10.70 24.52 10.25
CA SER A 205 -10.98 25.51 11.28
C SER A 205 -11.60 24.83 12.51
N VAL A 206 -11.10 25.16 13.70
CA VAL A 206 -11.57 24.63 14.98
C VAL A 206 -11.57 25.78 15.98
N GLY A 207 -12.76 26.17 16.44
CA GLY A 207 -12.94 27.37 17.27
C GLY A 207 -12.43 28.62 16.57
N GLU A 208 -11.56 29.37 17.24
CA GLU A 208 -10.92 30.56 16.68
C GLU A 208 -9.69 30.25 15.79
N PHE A 209 -9.24 29.00 15.78
CA PHE A 209 -8.02 28.60 15.09
C PHE A 209 -8.31 28.08 13.69
N TRP A 210 -7.44 28.43 12.75
CA TRP A 210 -7.50 27.90 11.40
C TRP A 210 -6.12 27.47 10.89
N ASN A 211 -6.12 26.49 10.00
CA ASN A 211 -4.93 25.95 9.35
C ASN A 211 -5.20 25.69 7.88
N VAL A 212 -4.16 25.85 7.08
CA VAL A 212 -4.17 25.52 5.65
C VAL A 212 -2.88 24.84 5.28
N TRP A 213 -2.98 23.73 4.55
CA TRP A 213 -1.85 22.96 4.06
C TRP A 213 -2.00 22.69 2.57
N THR A 214 -0.88 22.68 1.85
CA THR A 214 -0.85 22.40 0.41
C THR A 214 -0.30 21.02 0.11
N TRP A 215 -0.70 20.45 -1.03
CA TRP A 215 -0.12 19.21 -1.51
C TRP A 215 1.37 19.38 -1.83
N ALA A 216 2.19 18.44 -1.35
CA ALA A 216 3.62 18.43 -1.66
C ALA A 216 3.86 18.18 -3.16
N PRO A 217 4.96 18.68 -3.75
CA PRO A 217 5.27 18.46 -5.16
C PRO A 217 5.29 16.97 -5.55
N GLY A 218 4.49 16.60 -6.54
CA GLY A 218 4.37 15.23 -7.03
C GLY A 218 3.35 14.36 -6.26
N VAL A 219 2.63 14.93 -5.30
CA VAL A 219 1.41 14.33 -4.75
C VAL A 219 0.23 14.74 -5.63
N SER A 220 -0.55 13.76 -6.05
CA SER A 220 -1.81 13.99 -6.79
C SER A 220 -2.94 13.32 -6.05
N VAL A 221 -3.97 14.11 -5.74
CA VAL A 221 -5.20 13.65 -5.08
C VAL A 221 -6.34 13.70 -6.10
N GLY A 222 -7.10 12.62 -6.22
CA GLY A 222 -8.21 12.57 -7.15
C GLY A 222 -8.66 11.16 -7.51
N PRO A 223 -9.67 11.03 -8.38
CA PRO A 223 -10.17 9.74 -8.81
C PRO A 223 -9.06 8.92 -9.49
N LYS A 224 -8.98 7.62 -9.16
CA LYS A 224 -7.98 6.66 -9.67
C LYS A 224 -6.52 6.96 -9.26
N GLN A 225 -6.28 7.90 -8.36
CA GLN A 225 -4.96 8.13 -7.76
C GLN A 225 -4.77 7.27 -6.50
N ARG A 226 -3.52 7.22 -5.98
CA ARG A 226 -3.22 6.55 -4.71
C ARG A 226 -4.01 7.15 -3.54
N TYR A 227 -4.23 8.45 -3.59
CA TYR A 227 -4.98 9.24 -2.61
C TYR A 227 -6.22 9.79 -3.31
N ASP A 228 -7.40 9.35 -2.90
CA ASP A 228 -8.67 9.88 -3.37
C ASP A 228 -9.12 11.06 -2.50
N ILE A 229 -10.20 11.73 -2.92
CA ILE A 229 -10.74 12.87 -2.18
C ILE A 229 -11.23 12.46 -0.79
N GLY A 230 -11.85 11.27 -0.67
CA GLY A 230 -12.31 10.74 0.62
C GLY A 230 -11.17 10.48 1.61
N TRP A 231 -9.97 10.12 1.14
CA TRP A 231 -8.77 10.10 1.99
C TRP A 231 -8.39 11.51 2.46
N ALA A 232 -8.39 12.50 1.57
CA ALA A 232 -7.97 13.86 1.88
C ALA A 232 -8.89 14.53 2.90
N GLU A 233 -10.20 14.36 2.76
CA GLU A 233 -11.20 14.86 3.71
C GLU A 233 -11.13 14.12 5.05
N ALA A 234 -10.85 12.80 5.05
CA ALA A 234 -10.59 12.09 6.30
C ALA A 234 -9.33 12.64 7.00
N VAL A 235 -8.29 13.02 6.24
CA VAL A 235 -7.10 13.68 6.78
C VAL A 235 -7.43 15.08 7.32
N ALA A 236 -8.36 15.82 6.70
CA ALA A 236 -8.84 17.09 7.25
C ALA A 236 -9.44 16.91 8.67
N VAL A 237 -10.17 15.82 8.89
CA VAL A 237 -10.68 15.48 10.24
C VAL A 237 -9.56 15.03 11.17
N GLU A 238 -8.56 14.28 10.69
CA GLU A 238 -7.37 13.98 11.52
C GLU A 238 -6.66 15.26 11.98
N LEU A 239 -6.43 16.21 11.08
CA LEU A 239 -5.75 17.47 11.39
C LEU A 239 -6.60 18.39 12.29
N GLY A 240 -7.94 18.39 12.13
CA GLY A 240 -8.84 19.09 13.03
C GLY A 240 -8.82 18.54 14.45
N LEU A 241 -8.78 17.21 14.61
CA LEU A 241 -8.67 16.58 15.92
C LEU A 241 -7.35 16.97 16.60
N LEU A 242 -6.26 16.94 15.86
CA LEU A 242 -4.95 17.34 16.38
C LEU A 242 -4.93 18.82 16.75
N SER A 243 -5.58 19.68 15.96
CA SER A 243 -5.70 21.11 16.26
C SER A 243 -6.50 21.34 17.55
N LEU A 244 -7.60 20.60 17.73
CA LEU A 244 -8.41 20.64 18.95
C LEU A 244 -7.57 20.30 20.20
N VAL A 245 -6.72 19.26 20.11
CA VAL A 245 -5.84 18.82 21.20
C VAL A 245 -4.69 19.80 21.42
N PHE A 246 -4.02 20.24 20.35
CA PHE A 246 -2.85 21.11 20.40
C PHE A 246 -3.15 22.46 21.07
N HIS A 247 -4.33 23.03 20.81
CA HIS A 247 -4.76 24.30 21.42
C HIS A 247 -5.42 24.13 22.79
N GLY A 248 -5.46 22.91 23.34
CA GLY A 248 -6.05 22.65 24.64
C GLY A 248 -7.55 22.94 24.73
N LEU A 249 -8.26 23.02 23.60
CA LEU A 249 -9.69 23.37 23.55
C LEU A 249 -10.55 22.34 24.29
N LEU A 250 -10.09 21.10 24.40
CA LEU A 250 -10.75 20.06 25.20
C LEU A 250 -10.95 20.45 26.67
N ALA A 251 -10.14 21.36 27.23
CA ALA A 251 -10.32 21.86 28.59
C ALA A 251 -11.60 22.71 28.75
N GLN A 252 -12.12 23.27 27.65
CA GLN A 252 -13.34 24.08 27.63
C GLN A 252 -14.61 23.23 27.47
N ARG A 253 -14.43 21.93 27.22
CA ARG A 253 -15.53 20.98 26.98
C ARG A 253 -16.35 20.77 28.26
N PRO A 254 -17.69 20.80 28.19
CA PRO A 254 -18.54 20.41 29.30
C PRO A 254 -18.23 18.96 29.74
N ALA A 255 -18.12 18.72 31.06
CA ALA A 255 -17.78 17.40 31.59
C ALA A 255 -18.76 16.29 31.16
N ALA A 256 -20.01 16.66 30.85
CA ALA A 256 -21.07 15.76 30.40
C ALA A 256 -21.10 15.50 28.88
N GLN A 257 -20.18 16.08 28.09
CA GLN A 257 -20.17 15.94 26.62
C GLN A 257 -18.89 15.26 26.14
N ALA A 258 -18.90 13.94 25.98
CA ALA A 258 -17.82 13.19 25.38
C ALA A 258 -17.79 13.29 23.84
N LYS A 259 -18.94 13.54 23.22
CA LYS A 259 -19.06 13.70 21.77
C LYS A 259 -18.67 15.10 21.30
N VAL A 260 -17.84 15.19 20.26
CA VAL A 260 -17.43 16.44 19.59
C VAL A 260 -18.01 16.47 18.18
N LEU A 261 -18.67 17.57 17.82
CA LEU A 261 -19.28 17.77 16.52
C LEU A 261 -18.23 18.09 15.45
N VAL A 262 -18.28 17.39 14.32
CA VAL A 262 -17.42 17.64 13.15
C VAL A 262 -18.30 17.91 11.93
N ARG A 263 -18.07 19.02 11.24
CA ARG A 263 -18.79 19.35 9.99
C ARG A 263 -17.93 19.01 8.78
N SER A 264 -18.52 18.27 7.84
CA SER A 264 -17.92 17.94 6.56
C SER A 264 -19.00 17.92 5.48
N ASP A 265 -18.68 18.35 4.27
CA ASP A 265 -19.57 18.26 3.12
C ASP A 265 -19.47 16.94 2.36
N ASN A 266 -18.65 16.02 2.86
CA ASN A 266 -18.47 14.71 2.26
C ASN A 266 -19.26 13.62 3.00
N LEU A 267 -20.38 13.19 2.40
CA LEU A 267 -21.21 12.09 2.91
C LEU A 267 -20.42 10.80 3.19
N PRO A 268 -19.52 10.33 2.29
CA PRO A 268 -18.66 9.19 2.59
C PRO A 268 -17.83 9.35 3.88
N VAL A 269 -17.19 10.50 4.11
CA VAL A 269 -16.40 10.74 5.33
C VAL A 269 -17.29 10.77 6.57
N VAL A 270 -18.44 11.44 6.50
CA VAL A 270 -19.45 11.44 7.58
C VAL A 270 -19.86 10.01 7.93
N SER A 271 -20.18 9.20 6.92
CA SER A 271 -20.55 7.80 7.10
C SER A 271 -19.43 6.97 7.74
N ILE A 272 -18.19 7.17 7.29
CA ILE A 272 -17.02 6.43 7.77
C ILE A 272 -16.66 6.81 9.22
N LEU A 273 -16.77 8.09 9.58
CA LEU A 273 -16.51 8.58 10.94
C LEU A 273 -17.56 8.10 11.94
N ASN A 274 -18.85 8.13 11.57
CA ASN A 274 -19.93 7.70 12.44
C ASN A 274 -20.01 6.17 12.57
N SER A 275 -19.71 5.43 11.49
CA SER A 275 -19.70 3.96 11.54
C SER A 275 -18.43 3.38 12.18
N GLY A 276 -17.31 4.10 12.09
CA GLY A 276 -15.99 3.69 12.57
C GLY A 276 -15.34 2.59 11.73
N ARG A 277 -15.76 2.42 10.46
CA ARG A 277 -15.23 1.40 9.54
C ARG A 277 -15.16 1.93 8.11
N SER A 278 -14.07 1.63 7.39
CA SER A 278 -13.97 1.90 5.95
C SER A 278 -13.58 0.66 5.14
N ARG A 279 -14.13 0.57 3.92
CA ARG A 279 -13.72 -0.42 2.91
C ARG A 279 -12.36 -0.07 2.29
N SER A 280 -12.03 1.22 2.20
CA SER A 280 -10.72 1.69 1.74
C SER A 280 -9.66 1.40 2.80
N GLN A 281 -8.50 0.86 2.42
CA GLN A 281 -7.41 0.61 3.37
C GLN A 281 -6.78 1.92 3.87
N THR A 282 -6.56 2.88 2.96
CA THR A 282 -5.94 4.18 3.27
C THR A 282 -6.82 5.03 4.17
N SER A 283 -8.14 5.09 3.92
CA SER A 283 -9.07 5.82 4.80
C SER A 283 -9.23 5.12 6.15
N ASN A 284 -9.14 3.79 6.21
CA ASN A 284 -9.16 3.08 7.49
C ASN A 284 -7.88 3.33 8.31
N ASP A 285 -6.73 3.52 7.66
CA ASP A 285 -5.50 3.91 8.36
C ASP A 285 -5.63 5.30 9.00
N VAL A 286 -6.28 6.25 8.32
CA VAL A 286 -6.63 7.57 8.89
C VAL A 286 -7.57 7.41 10.09
N LEU A 287 -8.64 6.64 9.93
CA LEU A 287 -9.58 6.36 11.03
C LEU A 287 -8.90 5.76 12.26
N ARG A 288 -7.94 4.85 12.10
CA ARG A 288 -7.20 4.26 13.22
C ARG A 288 -6.46 5.33 14.04
N ARG A 289 -5.91 6.35 13.39
CA ARG A 289 -5.21 7.46 14.07
C ARG A 289 -6.20 8.39 14.75
N ILE A 290 -7.27 8.76 14.06
CA ILE A 290 -8.37 9.55 14.64
C ILE A 290 -8.90 8.87 15.90
N TYR A 291 -9.30 7.60 15.81
CA TYR A 291 -9.89 6.86 16.91
C TYR A 291 -8.89 6.57 18.04
N GLY A 292 -7.61 6.40 17.70
CA GLY A 292 -6.54 6.33 18.68
C GLY A 292 -6.44 7.61 19.51
N ALA A 293 -6.38 8.76 18.85
CA ALA A 293 -6.33 10.07 19.51
C ALA A 293 -7.62 10.37 20.28
N CYS A 294 -8.79 10.00 19.77
CA CYS A 294 -10.06 10.12 20.49
C CYS A 294 -10.04 9.35 21.82
N ALA A 295 -9.54 8.11 21.81
CA ALA A 295 -9.46 7.31 23.02
C ALA A 295 -8.42 7.84 24.03
N GLU A 296 -7.31 8.40 23.55
CA GLU A 296 -6.32 9.04 24.41
C GLU A 296 -6.86 10.27 25.14
N ASN A 297 -7.85 10.94 24.54
CA ASN A 297 -8.48 12.13 25.06
C ASN A 297 -9.89 11.89 25.64
N ALA A 298 -10.33 10.62 25.77
CA ALA A 298 -11.65 10.23 26.25
C ALA A 298 -12.81 10.99 25.57
N ILE A 299 -12.75 11.08 24.24
CA ILE A 299 -13.75 11.74 23.40
C ILE A 299 -14.25 10.80 22.29
N HIS A 300 -15.37 11.17 21.68
CA HIS A 300 -15.91 10.54 20.47
C HIS A 300 -16.22 11.62 19.43
N LEU A 301 -16.04 11.33 18.14
CA LEU A 301 -16.43 12.26 17.08
C LEU A 301 -17.82 11.91 16.57
N HIS A 302 -18.63 12.95 16.36
CA HIS A 302 -19.90 12.85 15.67
C HIS A 302 -19.85 13.76 14.44
N ALA A 303 -19.85 13.15 13.25
CA ALA A 303 -19.79 13.90 12.00
C ALA A 303 -21.20 14.20 11.48
N VAL A 304 -21.42 15.43 11.02
CA VAL A 304 -22.64 15.87 10.34
C VAL A 304 -22.32 16.37 8.95
N HIS A 305 -23.20 16.05 8.00
CA HIS A 305 -23.10 16.54 6.64
C HIS A 305 -23.58 17.99 6.55
N VAL A 306 -22.78 18.85 5.95
CA VAL A 306 -23.15 20.23 5.59
C VAL A 306 -23.07 20.42 4.08
N PRO A 307 -23.99 21.16 3.43
CA PRO A 307 -23.84 21.44 2.00
C PRO A 307 -22.53 22.20 1.72
N SER A 308 -21.83 21.91 0.61
CA SER A 308 -20.53 22.55 0.30
C SER A 308 -20.58 24.08 0.26
N ARG A 309 -21.70 24.67 -0.17
CA ARG A 309 -21.91 26.13 -0.16
C ARG A 309 -21.90 26.75 1.24
N ASP A 310 -22.21 25.94 2.24
CA ASP A 310 -22.28 26.33 3.66
C ASP A 310 -20.99 25.91 4.40
N ASN A 311 -20.07 25.21 3.72
CA ASN A 311 -18.78 24.79 4.28
C ASN A 311 -17.77 25.94 4.22
N VAL A 312 -17.58 26.60 5.36
CA VAL A 312 -16.70 27.77 5.47
C VAL A 312 -15.25 27.45 5.11
N THR A 313 -14.80 26.19 5.23
CA THR A 313 -13.43 25.79 4.90
C THR A 313 -13.18 25.51 3.41
N ASP A 314 -14.18 25.59 2.52
CA ASP A 314 -13.99 25.41 1.07
C ASP A 314 -13.05 26.47 0.47
N ALA A 315 -13.23 27.74 0.84
CA ALA A 315 -12.31 28.80 0.44
C ALA A 315 -10.87 28.50 0.92
N LEU A 316 -10.73 28.03 2.16
CA LEU A 316 -9.45 27.72 2.78
C LEU A 316 -8.75 26.53 2.10
N SER A 317 -9.49 25.47 1.77
CA SER A 317 -8.96 24.26 1.10
C SER A 317 -8.50 24.54 -0.34
N ARG A 318 -8.99 25.62 -0.96
CA ARG A 318 -8.60 26.11 -2.29
C ARG A 318 -7.49 27.18 -2.26
N GLY A 319 -7.07 27.60 -1.06
CA GLY A 319 -6.03 28.61 -0.86
C GLY A 319 -6.53 30.06 -0.84
N ASP A 320 -7.84 30.29 -0.84
CA ASP A 320 -8.44 31.61 -0.69
C ASP A 320 -8.59 31.99 0.79
N ILE A 321 -7.48 32.42 1.38
CA ILE A 321 -7.44 32.85 2.79
C ILE A 321 -8.24 34.14 3.00
N VAL A 322 -8.25 35.04 2.02
CA VAL A 322 -8.94 36.33 2.13
C VAL A 322 -10.46 36.12 2.13
N GLY A 323 -10.97 35.29 1.22
CA GLY A 323 -12.37 34.91 1.19
C GLY A 323 -12.81 34.17 2.46
N PHE A 324 -11.97 33.27 2.97
CA PHE A 324 -12.23 32.58 4.24
C PHE A 324 -12.38 33.55 5.43
N LEU A 325 -11.42 34.46 5.62
CA LEU A 325 -11.44 35.42 6.74
C LEU A 325 -12.60 36.42 6.64
N ALA A 326 -13.01 36.78 5.41
CA ALA A 326 -14.18 37.63 5.18
C ALA A 326 -15.50 36.91 5.50
N GLY A 327 -15.62 35.63 5.15
CA GLY A 327 -16.82 34.82 5.36
C GLY A 327 -16.95 34.22 6.77
N PHE A 328 -15.85 34.09 7.51
CA PHE A 328 -15.83 33.46 8.82
C PHE A 328 -14.97 34.23 9.84
N PRO A 329 -15.44 35.41 10.30
CA PRO A 329 -14.65 36.32 11.16
C PRO A 329 -14.34 35.75 12.56
N GLN A 330 -14.98 34.64 12.95
CA GLN A 330 -14.72 33.96 14.21
C GLN A 330 -13.36 33.24 14.23
N ALA A 331 -12.81 32.87 13.06
CA ALA A 331 -11.49 32.25 12.95
C ALA A 331 -10.39 33.33 12.93
N THR A 332 -10.03 33.83 14.11
CA THR A 332 -9.10 34.94 14.29
C THR A 332 -7.63 34.55 14.13
N THR A 333 -7.27 33.31 14.46
CA THR A 333 -5.87 32.93 14.70
C THR A 333 -5.39 31.83 13.77
N ARG A 334 -4.36 32.12 12.97
CA ARG A 334 -3.66 31.08 12.19
C ARG A 334 -2.81 30.23 13.14
N SER A 335 -3.09 28.93 13.18
CA SER A 335 -2.35 28.01 14.03
C SER A 335 -0.98 27.65 13.45
N SER A 336 -0.02 27.43 14.34
CA SER A 336 1.34 26.95 14.06
C SER A 336 1.52 25.45 14.35
N MET A 337 0.43 24.69 14.41
CA MET A 337 0.47 23.27 14.75
C MET A 337 1.36 22.50 13.75
N PRO A 338 2.34 21.71 14.23
CA PRO A 338 3.18 20.91 13.36
C PRO A 338 2.38 19.78 12.68
N LEU A 339 2.69 19.53 11.41
CA LEU A 339 2.14 18.37 10.69
C LEU A 339 2.65 17.06 11.30
N PRO A 340 1.79 16.04 11.48
CA PRO A 340 2.21 14.70 11.89
C PRO A 340 3.25 14.08 10.95
N SER A 341 4.14 13.26 11.48
CA SER A 341 5.24 12.65 10.71
C SER A 341 4.80 11.79 9.51
N HIS A 342 3.57 11.24 9.53
CA HIS A 342 3.02 10.49 8.40
C HIS A 342 2.38 11.37 7.31
N LEU A 343 2.15 12.65 7.59
CA LEU A 343 1.62 13.66 6.66
C LEU A 343 2.65 14.71 6.27
N THR A 344 3.73 14.85 7.04
CA THR A 344 4.90 15.52 6.51
C THR A 344 5.37 14.71 5.32
N SER A 345 5.71 15.39 4.22
CA SER A 345 6.79 14.83 3.43
C SER A 345 7.91 14.69 4.44
N SER A 346 8.31 13.47 4.81
CA SER A 346 9.68 13.24 5.26
C SER A 346 10.46 14.09 4.28
N GLU A 347 11.05 15.20 4.75
CA GLU A 347 11.86 16.04 3.87
C GLU A 347 12.67 15.03 3.09
N ARG A 348 12.48 14.95 1.77
CA ARG A 348 13.31 14.05 0.97
C ARG A 348 14.69 14.52 1.33
N LEU A 349 15.42 13.79 2.16
CA LEU A 349 16.55 14.35 2.89
C LEU A 349 17.37 15.14 1.89
N GLN A 350 17.30 16.47 2.02
CA GLN A 350 17.80 17.32 0.97
C GLN A 350 19.28 17.43 1.21
N LEU A 351 20.04 17.18 0.15
CA LEU A 351 21.48 17.33 0.18
C LEU A 351 21.77 18.80 0.50
N ARG A 352 22.54 19.07 1.55
CA ARG A 352 22.97 20.44 1.85
C ARG A 352 23.83 20.96 0.69
N PRO A 353 23.60 22.17 0.18
CA PRO A 353 24.44 22.75 -0.86
C PRO A 353 25.91 22.79 -0.43
N SER A 354 26.82 22.49 -1.34
CA SER A 354 28.26 22.50 -1.10
C SER A 354 29.00 22.77 -2.41
N SER A 355 30.07 23.57 -2.35
CA SER A 355 30.93 23.85 -3.51
C SER A 355 31.62 22.59 -4.03
N LEU A 356 31.87 21.61 -3.16
CA LEU A 356 32.45 20.31 -3.49
C LEU A 356 31.43 19.37 -4.16
N ARG A 357 30.14 19.70 -4.13
CA ARG A 357 29.03 18.88 -4.65
C ARG A 357 28.10 19.69 -5.56
N PRO A 358 28.60 20.20 -6.71
CA PRO A 358 27.79 21.05 -7.59
C PRO A 358 26.58 20.28 -8.16
N PRO A 359 25.47 21.00 -8.48
CA PRO A 359 24.31 20.41 -9.13
C PRO A 359 24.71 19.76 -10.47
N CYS A 360 24.47 18.45 -10.57
CA CYS A 360 24.76 17.69 -11.79
C CYS A 360 23.85 16.45 -11.90
N LYS A 361 23.80 15.86 -13.10
CA LYS A 361 23.05 14.62 -13.36
C LYS A 361 23.63 13.47 -12.53
N ALA A 362 22.82 12.46 -12.24
CA ALA A 362 23.21 11.36 -11.33
C ALA A 362 24.49 10.65 -11.81
N ASP A 363 24.58 10.34 -13.09
CA ASP A 363 25.75 9.75 -13.76
C ASP A 363 27.02 10.59 -13.65
N GLN A 364 26.92 11.90 -13.44
CA GLN A 364 28.06 12.79 -13.35
C GLN A 364 28.61 12.95 -11.92
N ARG A 365 27.84 12.58 -10.89
CA ARG A 365 28.20 12.84 -9.48
C ARG A 365 29.50 12.18 -9.07
N ILE A 366 29.74 10.95 -9.51
CA ILE A 366 30.94 10.18 -9.14
C ILE A 366 32.24 10.87 -9.59
N PHE A 367 32.21 11.65 -10.67
CA PHE A 367 33.38 12.37 -11.18
C PHE A 367 33.40 13.83 -10.73
N ARG A 368 32.23 14.47 -10.62
CA ARG A 368 32.12 15.91 -10.30
C ARG A 368 32.15 16.23 -8.81
N TRP A 369 31.75 15.31 -7.94
CA TRP A 369 31.78 15.55 -6.50
C TRP A 369 33.16 15.20 -5.93
N ARG A 370 33.75 16.14 -5.19
CA ARG A 370 35.12 16.08 -4.69
C ARG A 370 35.17 16.06 -3.16
N GLY A 371 36.29 15.63 -2.60
CA GLY A 371 36.61 15.77 -1.18
C GLY A 371 37.47 16.99 -0.89
N VAL A 372 37.72 17.26 0.39
CA VAL A 372 38.62 18.34 0.83
C VAL A 372 40.08 17.94 0.62
N HIS A 373 40.40 16.66 0.81
CA HIS A 373 41.77 16.16 0.78
C HIS A 373 42.23 15.76 -0.63
N THR A 374 43.51 15.94 -0.91
CA THR A 374 44.15 15.50 -2.14
C THR A 374 44.52 14.02 -2.06
N PRO A 375 44.13 13.19 -3.04
CA PRO A 375 44.50 11.77 -3.07
C PRO A 375 46.01 11.58 -3.28
N PRO A 376 46.57 10.42 -2.89
CA PRO A 376 47.93 10.07 -3.24
C PRO A 376 48.08 9.96 -4.78
N PRO A 377 49.27 10.30 -5.33
CA PRO A 377 49.50 10.19 -6.77
C PRO A 377 49.42 8.72 -7.22
N THR A 378 48.59 8.46 -8.23
CA THR A 378 48.42 7.13 -8.85
C THR A 378 49.33 6.92 -10.05
N THR A 379 49.95 8.00 -10.54
CA THR A 379 50.93 7.99 -11.63
C THR A 379 52.13 8.83 -11.22
N ILE A 380 53.26 8.61 -11.88
CA ILE A 380 54.38 9.57 -11.86
C ILE A 380 53.92 10.96 -12.35
N ASP A 381 54.64 12.01 -11.95
CA ASP A 381 54.27 13.41 -12.25
C ASP A 381 54.60 13.79 -13.70
N VAL A 382 53.83 13.21 -14.62
CA VAL A 382 53.91 13.49 -16.06
C VAL A 382 52.50 13.88 -16.54
N PRO A 383 52.30 15.12 -17.06
CA PRO A 383 50.97 15.64 -17.39
C PRO A 383 50.16 14.77 -18.35
N ILE A 384 50.82 14.13 -19.33
CA ILE A 384 50.14 13.26 -20.29
C ILE A 384 49.60 11.98 -19.63
N LEU A 385 50.36 11.39 -18.69
CA LEU A 385 49.94 10.19 -17.96
C LEU A 385 48.79 10.50 -16.99
N GLN A 386 48.84 11.65 -16.31
CA GLN A 386 47.73 12.14 -15.48
C GLN A 386 46.46 12.37 -16.31
N ARG A 387 46.59 12.92 -17.53
CA ARG A 387 45.46 13.11 -18.45
C ARG A 387 44.88 11.78 -18.94
N ILE A 388 45.73 10.83 -19.31
CA ILE A 388 45.32 9.48 -19.73
C ILE A 388 44.61 8.76 -18.59
N ALA A 389 45.17 8.78 -17.37
CA ALA A 389 44.55 8.17 -16.19
C ALA A 389 43.18 8.78 -15.87
N SER A 390 43.05 10.11 -15.96
CA SER A 390 41.78 10.81 -15.78
C SER A 390 40.74 10.43 -16.84
N LEU A 391 41.13 10.34 -18.11
CA LEU A 391 40.25 9.89 -19.19
C LEU A 391 39.83 8.43 -18.99
N ALA A 392 40.78 7.53 -18.72
CA ALA A 392 40.51 6.13 -18.47
C ALA A 392 39.49 5.95 -17.32
N SER A 393 39.69 6.65 -16.21
CA SER A 393 38.75 6.67 -15.08
C SER A 393 37.33 7.11 -15.49
N ALA A 394 37.22 8.18 -16.30
CA ALA A 394 35.94 8.67 -16.78
C ALA A 394 35.19 7.68 -17.70
N TYR A 395 35.92 6.85 -18.45
CA TYR A 395 35.35 5.84 -19.36
C TYR A 395 35.17 4.44 -18.73
N SER A 396 35.61 4.23 -17.48
CA SER A 396 35.50 2.95 -16.78
C SER A 396 34.06 2.51 -16.48
N LEU A 397 33.09 3.44 -16.46
CA LEU A 397 31.69 3.15 -16.12
C LEU A 397 30.75 3.39 -17.30
N ARG A 398 30.01 2.36 -17.71
CA ARG A 398 28.98 2.48 -18.77
C ARG A 398 27.68 3.16 -18.32
N ASP A 399 27.27 2.95 -17.07
CA ASP A 399 26.11 3.60 -16.45
C ASP A 399 26.44 3.98 -15.00
N ALA A 400 26.82 5.23 -14.80
CA ALA A 400 27.16 5.79 -13.50
C ALA A 400 25.92 6.26 -12.71
N SER A 401 24.70 6.15 -13.27
CA SER A 401 23.48 6.71 -12.66
C SER A 401 23.17 6.06 -11.31
N SER A 402 23.33 4.73 -11.22
CA SER A 402 23.12 3.99 -9.96
C SER A 402 24.15 4.36 -8.90
N TYR A 403 25.40 4.59 -9.32
CA TYR A 403 26.48 5.04 -8.44
C TYR A 403 26.15 6.43 -7.86
N GLY A 404 25.78 7.38 -8.71
CA GLY A 404 25.39 8.72 -8.26
C GLY A 404 24.15 8.78 -7.37
N SER A 405 23.24 7.81 -7.47
CA SER A 405 22.15 7.66 -6.51
C SER A 405 22.65 7.20 -5.13
N GLY A 406 23.57 6.23 -5.08
CA GLY A 406 24.16 5.75 -3.83
C GLY A 406 25.01 6.81 -3.13
N ILE A 407 25.85 7.52 -3.88
CA ILE A 407 26.69 8.62 -3.37
C ILE A 407 25.81 9.74 -2.80
N ARG A 408 24.70 10.09 -3.47
CA ARG A 408 23.73 11.06 -2.93
C ARG A 408 23.16 10.61 -1.60
N LYS A 409 22.81 9.33 -1.43
CA LYS A 409 22.27 8.82 -0.18
C LYS A 409 23.32 8.83 0.94
N PHE A 410 24.59 8.56 0.64
CA PHE A 410 25.70 8.69 1.58
C PHE A 410 25.89 10.13 2.08
N HIS A 411 25.95 11.10 1.19
CA HIS A 411 26.10 12.49 1.61
C HIS A 411 24.88 13.04 2.36
N ILE A 412 23.68 12.56 2.03
CA ILE A 412 22.48 12.81 2.83
C ILE A 412 22.67 12.33 4.27
N PHE A 413 23.15 11.09 4.45
CA PHE A 413 23.47 10.56 5.77
C PHE A 413 24.49 11.47 6.48
N CYS A 414 25.56 11.85 5.80
CA CYS A 414 26.54 12.78 6.35
C CYS A 414 25.92 14.13 6.74
N ASP A 415 25.00 14.67 5.95
CA ASP A 415 24.32 15.93 6.23
C ASP A 415 23.31 15.79 7.40
N VAL A 416 22.71 14.61 7.60
CA VAL A 416 21.82 14.30 8.72
C VAL A 416 22.59 14.23 10.04
N PHE A 417 23.75 13.57 10.05
CA PHE A 417 24.58 13.40 11.24
C PHE A 417 25.67 14.46 11.37
N SER A 418 25.59 15.55 10.60
CA SER A 418 26.53 16.67 10.61
C SER A 418 28.01 16.24 10.47
N VAL A 419 28.28 15.21 9.67
CA VAL A 419 29.63 14.73 9.37
C VAL A 419 30.37 15.79 8.54
N PRO A 420 31.53 16.31 8.99
CA PRO A 420 32.33 17.29 8.25
C PRO A 420 32.70 16.83 6.84
N GLU A 421 32.81 17.75 5.87
CA GLU A 421 33.19 17.39 4.48
C GLU A 421 34.60 16.77 4.39
N ALA A 422 35.49 17.08 5.33
CA ALA A 422 36.84 16.49 5.42
C ALA A 422 36.79 14.97 5.67
N ASP A 423 35.82 14.49 6.44
CA ASP A 423 35.71 13.08 6.84
C ASP A 423 34.98 12.21 5.81
N ARG A 424 34.48 12.80 4.71
CA ARG A 424 33.66 12.10 3.72
C ARG A 424 34.49 11.47 2.61
N LEU A 425 35.70 11.97 2.38
CA LEU A 425 36.63 11.44 1.39
C LEU A 425 38.09 11.73 1.81
N PRO A 426 38.84 10.71 2.27
CA PRO A 426 38.44 9.31 2.41
C PRO A 426 37.51 9.08 3.62
N ALA A 427 36.45 8.30 3.42
CA ALA A 427 35.52 7.88 4.47
C ALA A 427 36.13 6.73 5.30
N SER A 428 35.98 6.79 6.63
CA SER A 428 36.45 5.73 7.52
C SER A 428 35.51 4.52 7.55
N PHE A 429 36.03 3.35 7.98
CA PHE A 429 35.19 2.17 8.26
C PHE A 429 34.02 2.49 9.20
N ALA A 430 34.28 3.23 10.29
CA ALA A 430 33.25 3.60 11.26
C ALA A 430 32.11 4.40 10.61
N LEU A 431 32.45 5.34 9.72
CA LEU A 431 31.47 6.13 8.98
C LEU A 431 30.66 5.27 8.00
N LEU A 432 31.32 4.39 7.25
CA LEU A 432 30.67 3.53 6.25
C LEU A 432 29.82 2.42 6.88
N ASN A 433 30.25 1.84 8.00
CA ASN A 433 29.45 0.88 8.76
C ASN A 433 28.21 1.57 9.38
N SER A 434 28.38 2.79 9.91
CA SER A 434 27.25 3.60 10.40
C SER A 434 26.27 3.96 9.28
N PHE A 435 26.77 4.34 8.11
CA PHE A 435 25.96 4.56 6.92
C PHE A 435 25.22 3.29 6.49
N ALA A 436 25.86 2.12 6.54
CA ALA A 436 25.24 0.85 6.17
C ALA A 436 24.07 0.51 7.09
N LEU A 437 24.26 0.66 8.41
CA LEU A 437 23.23 0.47 9.42
C LEU A 437 22.06 1.44 9.21
N TRP A 438 22.36 2.75 9.07
CA TRP A 438 21.35 3.78 8.82
C TRP A 438 20.60 3.56 7.50
N ALA A 439 21.30 3.21 6.43
CA ALA A 439 20.69 2.98 5.13
C ALA A 439 19.81 1.73 5.10
N ALA A 440 20.10 0.74 5.97
CA ALA A 440 19.30 -0.47 6.15
C ALA A 440 18.01 -0.19 6.93
N THR A 441 18.03 0.75 7.87
CA THR A 441 16.89 1.09 8.74
C THR A 441 16.05 2.26 8.21
N ASP A 442 16.57 3.07 7.28
CA ASP A 442 15.92 4.29 6.76
C ASP A 442 15.20 5.12 7.86
N PRO A 443 15.84 5.38 9.02
CA PRO A 443 15.17 5.97 10.16
C PRO A 443 14.81 7.41 9.82
N SER A 444 13.56 7.78 10.07
CA SER A 444 13.18 9.19 10.03
C SER A 444 13.99 9.94 11.09
N ARG A 445 14.28 11.24 10.90
CA ARG A 445 15.11 12.05 11.81
C ARG A 445 14.65 12.03 13.28
N MET A 446 13.43 11.58 13.58
CA MET A 446 12.87 11.48 14.93
C MET A 446 12.98 10.09 15.59
N ASP A 447 13.35 9.02 14.87
CA ASP A 447 13.41 7.66 15.44
C ASP A 447 14.65 7.42 16.35
N LEU A 448 15.51 8.42 16.51
CA LEU A 448 16.80 8.30 17.19
C LEU A 448 16.82 8.81 18.64
N ALA A 449 15.69 9.31 19.14
CA ALA A 449 15.54 9.70 20.55
C ALA A 449 14.37 8.92 21.17
N ASP A 450 14.70 7.94 22.03
CA ASP A 450 13.83 7.37 23.07
C ASP A 450 12.68 6.40 22.72
N GLN A 451 12.83 5.50 21.73
CA GLN A 451 11.96 4.30 21.69
C GLN A 451 12.72 2.98 21.44
N PRO A 452 12.70 2.03 22.39
CA PRO A 452 13.08 0.66 22.11
C PRO A 452 11.91 0.00 21.35
N ALA A 453 12.15 -0.34 20.08
CA ALA A 453 11.30 -1.18 19.22
C ALA A 453 10.27 -0.50 18.29
N SER A 454 10.59 0.64 17.68
CA SER A 454 9.93 1.02 16.40
C SER A 454 10.47 0.14 15.25
N GLN A 455 9.56 -0.45 14.46
CA GLN A 455 9.93 -1.23 13.28
C GLN A 455 10.34 -0.26 12.16
N PHE A 456 11.65 -0.12 11.97
CA PHE A 456 12.27 0.62 10.88
C PHE A 456 11.78 0.13 9.49
N GLU A 457 11.54 1.05 8.55
CA GLU A 457 11.26 0.70 7.15
C GLU A 457 12.54 0.17 6.49
N THR A 458 12.60 -1.14 6.28
CA THR A 458 13.82 -1.80 5.83
C THR A 458 14.09 -1.62 4.34
N VAL A 459 15.30 -1.18 4.03
CA VAL A 459 15.89 -1.33 2.70
C VAL A 459 16.54 -2.71 2.60
N GLU A 460 16.28 -3.45 1.52
CA GLU A 460 16.86 -4.79 1.31
C GLU A 460 18.40 -4.75 1.44
N PRO A 461 19.06 -5.68 2.17
CA PRO A 461 20.51 -5.69 2.33
C PRO A 461 21.31 -5.63 1.02
N THR A 462 20.74 -6.17 -0.06
CA THR A 462 21.29 -6.09 -1.43
C THR A 462 21.39 -4.64 -1.94
N THR A 463 20.49 -3.76 -1.52
CA THR A 463 20.47 -2.35 -1.90
C THR A 463 21.47 -1.54 -1.09
N VAL A 464 21.63 -1.84 0.21
CA VAL A 464 22.68 -1.22 1.05
C VAL A 464 24.06 -1.54 0.50
N ARG A 465 24.30 -2.79 0.09
CA ARG A 465 25.55 -3.19 -0.58
C ARG A 465 25.83 -2.35 -1.84
N LYS A 466 24.81 -2.08 -2.66
CA LYS A 466 24.98 -1.22 -3.85
C LYS A 466 25.35 0.22 -3.49
N TYR A 467 24.86 0.74 -2.37
CA TYR A 467 25.26 2.06 -1.90
C TYR A 467 26.72 2.08 -1.44
N LEU A 468 27.15 1.07 -0.68
CA LEU A 468 28.56 0.96 -0.27
C LEU A 468 29.49 0.81 -1.48
N SER A 469 29.14 -0.06 -2.44
CA SER A 469 29.90 -0.16 -3.70
C SER A 469 29.92 1.15 -4.47
N ALA A 470 28.88 1.98 -4.35
CA ALA A 470 28.86 3.29 -4.98
C ALA A 470 29.83 4.28 -4.32
N VAL A 471 29.92 4.26 -3.00
CA VAL A 471 30.87 5.08 -2.24
C VAL A 471 32.31 4.60 -2.46
N ALA A 472 32.56 3.29 -2.48
CA ALA A 472 33.88 2.73 -2.79
C ALA A 472 34.34 3.09 -4.21
N ALA A 473 33.47 2.95 -5.22
CA ALA A 473 33.79 3.37 -6.58
C ALA A 473 34.03 4.89 -6.69
N TRP A 474 33.35 5.70 -5.88
CA TRP A 474 33.63 7.13 -5.79
C TRP A 474 35.04 7.39 -5.25
N HIS A 475 35.48 6.68 -4.21
CA HIS A 475 36.86 6.80 -3.71
C HIS A 475 37.88 6.50 -4.81
N VAL A 476 37.71 5.37 -5.50
CA VAL A 476 38.58 4.96 -6.62
C VAL A 476 38.57 5.97 -7.75
N ALA A 477 37.40 6.46 -8.16
CA ALA A 477 37.27 7.47 -9.22
C ALA A 477 37.96 8.81 -8.84
N GLN A 478 38.04 9.11 -7.55
CA GLN A 478 38.71 10.28 -7.00
C GLN A 478 40.20 10.07 -6.71
N GLY A 479 40.76 8.88 -7.00
CA GLY A 479 42.18 8.56 -6.80
C GLY A 479 42.53 7.98 -5.43
N TRP A 480 41.54 7.71 -4.59
CA TRP A 480 41.73 7.04 -3.30
C TRP A 480 41.61 5.51 -3.44
N PRO A 481 42.27 4.71 -2.59
CA PRO A 481 42.00 3.28 -2.52
C PRO A 481 40.57 3.00 -2.04
N ASP A 482 40.11 1.75 -2.19
CA ASP A 482 38.85 1.32 -1.59
C ASP A 482 38.92 1.52 -0.06
N PRO A 483 37.97 2.27 0.55
CA PRO A 483 37.98 2.55 1.98
C PRO A 483 37.64 1.33 2.85
N LEU A 484 37.21 0.21 2.27
CA LEU A 484 36.80 -0.99 2.99
C LEU A 484 37.69 -2.20 2.61
N SER A 485 38.33 -2.81 3.61
CA SER A 485 39.01 -4.10 3.46
C SER A 485 38.03 -5.25 3.27
N LYS A 486 38.52 -6.46 2.98
CA LYS A 486 37.66 -7.66 2.89
C LYS A 486 37.01 -7.95 4.26
N GLU A 487 37.78 -7.82 5.32
CA GLU A 487 37.36 -8.03 6.72
C GLU A 487 36.27 -7.02 7.12
N ASP A 488 36.37 -5.77 6.66
CA ASP A 488 35.34 -4.74 6.92
C ASP A 488 34.02 -5.07 6.24
N HIS A 489 34.06 -5.58 5.00
CA HIS A 489 32.87 -6.03 4.29
C HIS A 489 32.17 -7.19 5.02
N GLU A 490 32.93 -8.13 5.59
CA GLU A 490 32.41 -9.23 6.39
C GLU A 490 31.72 -8.74 7.66
N ARG A 491 32.31 -7.77 8.36
CA ARG A 491 31.72 -7.14 9.56
C ARG A 491 30.41 -6.42 9.25
N ILE A 492 30.38 -5.62 8.19
CA ILE A 492 29.16 -4.95 7.73
C ILE A 492 28.09 -5.99 7.38
N HIS A 493 28.47 -7.06 6.69
CA HIS A 493 27.54 -8.12 6.33
C HIS A 493 26.95 -8.85 7.55
N TRP A 494 27.76 -9.08 8.59
CA TRP A 494 27.30 -9.62 9.86
C TRP A 494 26.20 -8.75 10.49
N HIS A 495 26.41 -7.43 10.54
CA HIS A 495 25.41 -6.49 11.06
C HIS A 495 24.12 -6.47 10.24
N LEU A 496 24.22 -6.43 8.91
CA LEU A 496 23.05 -6.42 8.02
C LEU A 496 22.22 -7.72 8.13
N ARG A 497 22.89 -8.86 8.32
CA ARG A 497 22.22 -10.15 8.58
C ARG A 497 21.48 -10.14 9.92
N GLY A 498 22.09 -9.56 10.96
CA GLY A 498 21.44 -9.37 12.26
C GLY A 498 20.16 -8.55 12.17
N LEU A 499 20.19 -7.42 11.44
CA LEU A 499 19.02 -6.58 11.20
C LEU A 499 17.91 -7.32 10.41
N GLU A 500 18.28 -8.07 9.38
CA GLU A 500 17.33 -8.88 8.61
C GLU A 500 16.61 -9.91 9.48
N ASN A 501 17.34 -10.57 10.38
CA ASN A 501 16.78 -11.53 11.33
C ASN A 501 15.83 -10.88 12.37
N LEU A 502 16.15 -9.68 12.83
CA LEU A 502 15.35 -8.95 13.83
C LEU A 502 14.02 -8.43 13.27
N GLN A 503 14.01 -7.97 12.02
CA GLN A 503 12.87 -7.20 11.47
C GLN A 503 11.90 -8.06 10.65
N GLY A 504 12.29 -9.30 10.32
CA GLY A 504 11.51 -10.19 9.47
C GLY A 504 11.51 -9.71 8.03
N SER A 505 12.00 -10.54 7.10
CA SER A 505 12.13 -10.19 5.68
C SER A 505 10.76 -9.79 5.08
N ARG A 506 10.45 -8.48 5.03
CA ARG A 506 9.34 -7.94 4.23
C ARG A 506 9.74 -7.99 2.77
N ARG A 507 9.70 -9.19 2.18
CA ARG A 507 9.85 -9.36 0.74
C ARG A 507 8.66 -8.67 0.08
N ARG A 508 8.93 -7.67 -0.78
CA ARG A 508 7.89 -7.13 -1.66
C ARG A 508 7.24 -8.31 -2.37
N PRO A 509 5.89 -8.36 -2.46
CA PRO A 509 5.23 -9.45 -3.17
C PRO A 509 5.83 -9.57 -4.57
N PRO A 510 6.15 -10.80 -5.01
CA PRO A 510 6.75 -11.02 -6.32
C PRO A 510 5.86 -10.40 -7.41
N ARG A 511 6.48 -9.67 -8.36
CA ARG A 511 5.74 -9.06 -9.47
C ARG A 511 4.97 -10.15 -10.24
N PRO A 512 3.67 -9.95 -10.53
CA PRO A 512 2.88 -10.96 -11.22
C PRO A 512 3.33 -11.16 -12.68
N PRO A 513 3.26 -12.39 -13.22
CA PRO A 513 3.48 -12.66 -14.64
C PRO A 513 2.27 -12.24 -15.49
N ILE A 514 2.51 -11.82 -16.74
CA ILE A 514 1.45 -11.82 -17.77
C ILE A 514 1.17 -13.27 -18.17
N THR A 515 -0.10 -13.67 -18.27
CA THR A 515 -0.50 -15.00 -18.73
C THR A 515 -1.08 -14.95 -20.14
N LEU A 516 -1.18 -16.09 -20.83
CA LEU A 516 -1.84 -16.15 -22.14
C LEU A 516 -3.31 -15.67 -22.09
N ARG A 517 -4.02 -15.92 -20.98
CA ARG A 517 -5.39 -15.42 -20.78
C ARG A 517 -5.43 -13.89 -20.76
N MET A 518 -4.42 -13.26 -20.16
CA MET A 518 -4.29 -11.80 -20.12
C MET A 518 -3.89 -11.24 -21.49
N LEU A 519 -3.02 -11.91 -22.23
CA LEU A 519 -2.69 -11.53 -23.61
C LEU A 519 -3.91 -11.65 -24.54
N ALA A 520 -4.67 -12.74 -24.46
CA ALA A 520 -5.90 -12.91 -25.24
C ALA A 520 -6.94 -11.83 -24.91
N ALA A 521 -7.05 -11.44 -23.64
CA ALA A 521 -7.91 -10.34 -23.24
C ALA A 521 -7.44 -8.98 -23.78
N LEU A 522 -6.13 -8.74 -23.86
CA LEU A 522 -5.59 -7.55 -24.51
C LEU A 522 -5.95 -7.54 -26.00
N GLN A 523 -5.75 -8.67 -26.70
CA GLN A 523 -6.11 -8.78 -28.11
C GLN A 523 -7.59 -8.51 -28.37
N ALA A 524 -8.47 -9.01 -27.49
CA ALA A 524 -9.92 -8.86 -27.64
C ALA A 524 -10.43 -7.44 -27.35
N GLU A 525 -9.68 -6.61 -26.64
CA GLU A 525 -10.10 -5.25 -26.27
C GLU A 525 -9.34 -4.13 -26.97
N LEU A 526 -8.17 -4.40 -27.52
CA LEU A 526 -7.42 -3.44 -28.32
C LEU A 526 -8.04 -3.34 -29.72
N ASP A 527 -8.26 -2.12 -30.19
CA ASP A 527 -8.64 -1.91 -31.59
C ASP A 527 -7.39 -2.03 -32.48
N LEU A 528 -7.26 -3.17 -33.16
CA LEU A 528 -6.09 -3.44 -34.01
C LEU A 528 -6.11 -2.66 -35.33
N SER A 529 -7.18 -1.90 -35.62
CA SER A 529 -7.21 -0.93 -36.72
C SER A 529 -6.68 0.45 -36.30
N ASP A 530 -6.68 0.75 -35.01
CA ASP A 530 -6.11 1.98 -34.47
C ASP A 530 -4.56 1.89 -34.40
N PRO A 531 -3.81 2.87 -34.93
CA PRO A 531 -2.36 2.90 -34.88
C PRO A 531 -1.73 2.75 -33.49
N PHE A 532 -2.34 3.34 -32.47
CA PHE A 532 -1.81 3.30 -31.11
C PHE A 532 -2.02 1.92 -30.47
N ASP A 533 -3.24 1.41 -30.52
CA ASP A 533 -3.60 0.10 -29.96
C ASP A 533 -2.93 -1.06 -30.72
N ALA A 534 -2.80 -0.98 -32.05
CA ALA A 534 -2.03 -1.94 -32.84
C ALA A 534 -0.55 -1.96 -32.42
N CYS A 535 0.05 -0.81 -32.12
CA CYS A 535 1.41 -0.72 -31.61
C CYS A 535 1.54 -1.31 -30.20
N VAL A 536 0.57 -1.05 -29.32
CA VAL A 536 0.52 -1.64 -27.97
C VAL A 536 0.44 -3.17 -28.05
N TRP A 537 -0.37 -3.70 -28.97
CA TRP A 537 -0.51 -5.14 -29.19
C TRP A 537 0.78 -5.79 -29.68
N ALA A 538 1.45 -5.19 -30.67
CA ALA A 538 2.75 -5.68 -31.16
C ALA A 538 3.81 -5.68 -30.04
N ILE A 539 3.85 -4.63 -29.22
CA ILE A 539 4.75 -4.55 -28.05
C ILE A 539 4.46 -5.68 -27.07
N ALA A 540 3.19 -5.91 -26.73
CA ALA A 540 2.79 -6.94 -25.78
C ALA A 540 3.22 -8.34 -26.25
N CYS A 541 2.97 -8.66 -27.53
CA CYS A 541 3.36 -9.94 -28.12
C CYS A 541 4.87 -10.13 -28.18
N CYS A 542 5.60 -9.15 -28.72
CA CYS A 542 7.06 -9.23 -28.85
C CYS A 542 7.75 -9.27 -27.48
N ALA A 543 7.25 -8.52 -26.49
CA ALA A 543 7.79 -8.54 -25.13
C ALA A 543 7.57 -9.89 -24.43
N PHE A 544 6.42 -10.52 -24.65
CA PHE A 544 6.11 -11.84 -24.07
C PHE A 544 6.90 -12.95 -24.77
N TRP A 545 6.76 -13.09 -26.09
CA TRP A 545 7.34 -14.20 -26.85
C TRP A 545 8.85 -14.07 -27.06
N GLY A 546 9.35 -12.83 -27.24
CA GLY A 546 10.78 -12.55 -27.39
C GLY A 546 11.53 -12.37 -26.06
N LEU A 547 10.85 -12.57 -24.92
CA LEU A 547 11.38 -12.37 -23.56
C LEU A 547 12.07 -11.00 -23.41
N MET A 548 11.55 -9.98 -24.10
CA MET A 548 12.19 -8.68 -24.21
C MET A 548 11.99 -7.87 -22.93
N ARG A 549 12.99 -7.05 -22.58
CA ARG A 549 12.75 -6.02 -21.58
C ARG A 549 11.80 -5.00 -22.20
N PHE A 550 10.84 -4.53 -21.43
CA PHE A 550 9.88 -3.56 -21.98
C PHE A 550 10.54 -2.24 -22.44
N GLY A 551 11.75 -1.92 -21.97
CA GLY A 551 12.53 -0.78 -22.48
C GLY A 551 13.27 -1.05 -23.80
N GLU A 552 13.32 -2.30 -24.28
CA GLU A 552 13.83 -2.66 -25.62
C GLU A 552 12.75 -2.42 -26.70
N VAL A 553 11.47 -2.38 -26.30
CA VAL A 553 10.30 -2.22 -27.18
C VAL A 553 9.60 -0.86 -26.98
N THR A 554 10.12 0.02 -26.13
CA THR A 554 9.57 1.36 -25.87
C THR A 554 10.68 2.38 -25.57
N VAL A 555 10.35 3.68 -25.68
CA VAL A 555 11.25 4.79 -25.34
C VAL A 555 10.82 5.50 -24.05
N LYS A 556 11.75 6.21 -23.40
CA LYS A 556 11.47 7.01 -22.19
C LYS A 556 10.59 8.23 -22.49
N SER A 557 10.80 8.87 -23.63
CA SER A 557 10.02 9.99 -24.13
C SER A 557 10.14 10.04 -25.65
N ARG A 558 9.26 10.79 -26.33
CA ARG A 558 9.29 10.89 -27.80
C ARG A 558 10.63 11.43 -28.32
N ALA A 559 11.21 12.39 -27.62
CA ALA A 559 12.49 13.01 -27.98
C ALA A 559 13.72 12.14 -27.62
N ALA A 560 13.54 11.08 -26.85
CA ALA A 560 14.62 10.18 -26.46
C ALA A 560 14.87 9.06 -27.48
N PHE A 561 14.10 8.99 -28.57
CA PHE A 561 14.35 8.03 -29.63
C PHE A 561 15.67 8.35 -30.33
N ASP A 562 16.42 7.29 -30.56
CA ASP A 562 17.78 7.31 -31.10
C ASP A 562 17.92 6.02 -31.92
N PRO A 563 18.01 6.10 -33.27
CA PRO A 563 18.12 4.93 -34.16
C PRO A 563 19.31 4.03 -33.86
N ASP A 564 20.38 4.55 -33.27
CA ASP A 564 21.57 3.75 -32.93
C ASP A 564 21.35 2.92 -31.65
N LYS A 565 20.37 3.30 -30.83
CA LYS A 565 20.08 2.66 -29.53
C LYS A 565 18.78 1.89 -29.49
N HIS A 566 17.79 2.25 -30.32
CA HIS A 566 16.44 1.71 -30.27
C HIS A 566 16.10 0.98 -31.57
N LEU A 567 15.22 -0.02 -31.48
CA LEU A 567 14.79 -0.79 -32.64
C LEU A 567 14.13 0.10 -33.71
N THR A 568 14.69 0.04 -34.90
CA THR A 568 14.12 0.61 -36.12
C THR A 568 13.43 -0.48 -36.94
N ARG A 569 12.68 -0.09 -37.96
CA ARG A 569 12.06 -1.05 -38.88
C ARG A 569 13.09 -1.87 -39.67
N GLY A 570 14.23 -1.26 -39.99
CA GLY A 570 15.35 -1.94 -40.64
C GLY A 570 16.06 -2.95 -39.74
N ASP A 571 15.73 -3.01 -38.44
CA ASP A 571 16.27 -4.00 -37.51
C ASP A 571 15.38 -5.24 -37.38
N ALA A 572 14.27 -5.33 -38.12
CA ALA A 572 13.36 -6.46 -38.11
C ALA A 572 13.45 -7.24 -39.43
N ASP A 573 14.18 -8.36 -39.40
CA ASP A 573 14.32 -9.25 -40.55
C ASP A 573 13.27 -10.37 -40.48
N PHE A 574 12.66 -10.72 -41.60
CA PHE A 574 11.79 -11.88 -41.74
C PHE A 574 12.54 -12.97 -42.50
N ASP A 575 12.58 -14.18 -41.96
CA ASP A 575 13.37 -15.30 -42.48
C ASP A 575 12.70 -16.65 -42.18
N PHE A 576 13.25 -17.75 -42.70
CA PHE A 576 12.77 -19.11 -42.47
C PHE A 576 13.84 -19.95 -41.78
N ASP A 577 13.44 -20.79 -40.83
CA ASP A 577 14.37 -21.75 -40.20
C ASP A 577 14.68 -22.94 -41.12
N LEU A 578 15.53 -23.85 -40.64
CA LEU A 578 15.94 -25.04 -41.39
C LEU A 578 14.78 -25.99 -41.72
N ASP A 579 13.67 -25.90 -40.99
CA ASP A 579 12.44 -26.68 -41.21
C ASP A 579 11.43 -25.91 -42.08
N GLY A 580 11.82 -24.76 -42.64
CA GLY A 580 10.96 -23.90 -43.46
C GLY A 580 9.90 -23.14 -42.65
N LYS A 581 10.04 -23.02 -41.32
CA LYS A 581 9.09 -22.27 -40.49
C LYS A 581 9.48 -20.79 -40.44
N PRO A 582 8.53 -19.86 -40.61
CA PRO A 582 8.81 -18.43 -40.62
C PRO A 582 9.16 -17.93 -39.22
N PHE A 583 10.13 -17.01 -39.13
CA PHE A 583 10.45 -16.26 -37.92
C PHE A 583 10.85 -14.81 -38.21
N PHE A 584 10.63 -13.94 -37.23
CA PHE A 584 11.23 -12.61 -37.22
C PHE A 584 12.50 -12.59 -36.36
N ARG A 585 13.57 -11.98 -36.87
CA ARG A 585 14.78 -11.65 -36.11
C ARG A 585 14.83 -10.15 -35.86
N LEU A 586 14.84 -9.75 -34.59
CA LEU A 586 15.01 -8.37 -34.17
C LEU A 586 16.45 -8.12 -33.71
N ASN A 587 17.13 -7.18 -34.36
CA ASN A 587 18.54 -6.83 -34.12
C ASN A 587 18.66 -5.68 -33.11
N LEU A 588 18.95 -6.01 -31.85
CA LEU A 588 19.10 -5.06 -30.74
C LEU A 588 20.52 -4.47 -30.68
N ARG A 589 20.67 -3.23 -31.15
CA ARG A 589 21.96 -2.50 -31.21
C ARG A 589 22.49 -2.03 -29.85
N ALA A 590 21.61 -1.78 -28.87
CA ALA A 590 21.99 -1.34 -27.53
C ALA A 590 21.28 -2.11 -26.40
N ALA A 591 21.47 -3.43 -26.35
CA ALA A 591 20.97 -4.23 -25.24
C ALA A 591 21.81 -4.02 -23.96
N LYS A 592 21.16 -3.95 -22.79
CA LYS A 592 21.82 -3.75 -21.47
C LYS A 592 22.97 -4.74 -21.20
N THR A 593 22.92 -5.91 -21.82
CA THR A 593 23.85 -7.03 -21.64
C THR A 593 24.87 -7.16 -22.76
N ALA A 594 24.82 -6.32 -23.80
CA ALA A 594 25.75 -6.35 -24.93
C ALA A 594 27.06 -5.63 -24.60
N GLN A 595 28.17 -6.05 -25.21
CA GLN A 595 29.38 -5.23 -25.30
C GLN A 595 29.14 -4.01 -26.22
N PRO A 596 29.92 -2.93 -26.13
CA PRO A 596 29.73 -1.75 -26.96
C PRO A 596 29.99 -2.16 -28.42
N GLY A 597 29.01 -1.95 -29.30
CA GLY A 597 29.06 -2.40 -30.70
C GLY A 597 28.56 -3.83 -30.95
N GLU A 598 28.21 -4.60 -29.91
CA GLU A 598 27.65 -5.95 -30.06
C GLU A 598 26.13 -5.88 -30.27
N VAL A 599 25.63 -6.49 -31.34
CA VAL A 599 24.19 -6.60 -31.63
C VAL A 599 23.65 -7.90 -31.03
N GLN A 600 22.61 -7.81 -30.21
CA GLN A 600 21.90 -9.00 -29.70
C GLN A 600 20.67 -9.30 -30.56
N GLN A 601 20.35 -10.57 -30.75
CA GLN A 601 19.22 -10.99 -31.58
C GLN A 601 18.06 -11.50 -30.73
N VAL A 602 16.83 -11.23 -31.18
CA VAL A 602 15.60 -11.83 -30.64
C VAL A 602 14.87 -12.54 -31.76
N PHE A 603 14.56 -13.81 -31.53
CA PHE A 603 13.82 -14.63 -32.49
C PHE A 603 12.35 -14.72 -32.07
N LEU A 604 11.44 -14.43 -33.00
CA LEU A 604 9.99 -14.42 -32.81
C LEU A 604 9.37 -15.43 -33.78
N ALA A 605 9.16 -16.64 -33.29
CA ALA A 605 8.49 -17.72 -34.03
C ALA A 605 6.96 -17.51 -34.07
N GLU A 606 6.29 -18.29 -34.92
CA GLU A 606 4.83 -18.27 -35.06
C GLU A 606 4.14 -18.85 -33.82
N GLN A 607 3.08 -18.21 -33.32
CA GLN A 607 2.41 -18.57 -32.06
C GLN A 607 0.87 -18.56 -32.15
N GLY A 608 0.31 -19.07 -33.24
CA GLY A 608 -1.14 -19.21 -33.42
C GLY A 608 -1.91 -17.89 -33.24
N LEU A 609 -2.97 -17.90 -32.43
CA LEU A 609 -3.86 -16.74 -32.28
C LEU A 609 -3.21 -15.52 -31.61
N LEU A 610 -2.16 -15.71 -30.81
CA LEU A 610 -1.45 -14.65 -30.09
C LEU A 610 -0.07 -14.37 -30.73
N CYS A 611 0.02 -14.52 -32.05
CA CYS A 611 1.29 -14.54 -32.78
C CYS A 611 1.96 -13.16 -32.85
N PRO A 612 3.25 -13.04 -32.45
CA PRO A 612 3.99 -11.79 -32.54
C PRO A 612 4.25 -11.37 -33.99
N GLN A 613 4.36 -12.32 -34.92
CA GLN A 613 4.55 -12.03 -36.35
C GLN A 613 3.33 -11.35 -36.94
N GLN A 614 2.13 -11.91 -36.67
CA GLN A 614 0.87 -11.31 -37.11
C GLN A 614 0.68 -9.90 -36.54
N ALA A 615 1.11 -9.68 -35.29
CA ALA A 615 1.06 -8.36 -34.67
C ALA A 615 2.01 -7.36 -35.35
N LEU A 616 3.22 -7.79 -35.72
CA LEU A 616 4.18 -6.97 -36.47
C LEU A 616 3.69 -6.66 -37.89
N PHE A 617 3.13 -7.64 -38.61
CA PHE A 617 2.54 -7.42 -39.93
C PHE A 617 1.36 -6.45 -39.86
N ASN A 618 0.47 -6.60 -38.88
CA ASN A 618 -0.63 -5.67 -38.68
C ASN A 618 -0.13 -4.25 -38.38
N LEU A 619 0.88 -4.11 -37.51
CA LEU A 619 1.47 -2.82 -37.22
C LEU A 619 2.11 -2.17 -38.45
N ALA A 620 2.80 -2.95 -39.28
CA ALA A 620 3.40 -2.47 -40.51
C ALA A 620 2.35 -1.95 -41.50
N ARG A 621 1.19 -2.64 -41.58
CA ARG A 621 0.05 -2.28 -42.41
C ARG A 621 -0.67 -1.01 -41.92
N VAL A 622 -0.97 -0.92 -40.62
CA VAL A 622 -1.72 0.21 -40.03
C VAL A 622 -0.86 1.46 -39.88
N VAL A 623 0.46 1.28 -39.68
CA VAL A 623 1.43 2.36 -39.52
C VAL A 623 2.53 2.20 -40.58
N PRO A 624 2.31 2.63 -41.84
CA PRO A 624 3.36 2.56 -42.85
C PRO A 624 4.47 3.58 -42.50
N ALA A 625 5.73 3.13 -42.44
CA ALA A 625 6.88 3.98 -42.13
C ALA A 625 8.18 3.40 -42.74
N GLY A 626 9.18 4.25 -42.97
CA GLY A 626 10.47 3.86 -43.57
C GLY A 626 11.40 3.08 -42.63
N ALA A 627 12.50 2.55 -43.17
CA ALA A 627 13.42 1.67 -42.46
C ALA A 627 14.04 2.27 -41.19
N SER A 628 14.36 3.56 -41.20
CA SER A 628 14.93 4.27 -40.04
C SER A 628 13.91 4.68 -38.98
N ALA A 629 12.61 4.50 -39.25
CA ALA A 629 11.57 4.83 -38.28
C ALA A 629 11.57 3.82 -37.11
N PRO A 630 11.09 4.22 -35.91
CA PRO A 630 10.98 3.30 -34.79
C PRO A 630 10.10 2.09 -35.16
N LEU A 631 10.55 0.88 -34.84
CA LEU A 631 9.79 -0.35 -35.12
C LEU A 631 8.41 -0.30 -34.47
N PHE A 632 8.40 -0.03 -33.16
CA PHE A 632 7.18 0.14 -32.37
C PHE A 632 6.79 1.62 -32.35
N SER A 633 5.98 1.99 -33.34
CA SER A 633 5.51 3.36 -33.54
C SER A 633 4.04 3.42 -33.89
N TRP A 634 3.43 4.59 -33.68
CA TRP A 634 2.04 4.90 -33.99
C TRP A 634 1.96 6.27 -34.68
N ARG A 635 0.84 6.58 -35.34
CA ARG A 635 0.62 7.89 -35.96
C ARG A 635 -0.16 8.79 -35.02
N ASP A 636 0.39 9.98 -34.74
CA ASP A 636 -0.34 10.99 -33.98
C ASP A 636 -1.46 11.63 -34.82
N SER A 637 -2.28 12.48 -34.19
CA SER A 637 -3.38 13.18 -34.85
C SER A 637 -2.94 14.11 -35.99
N ARG A 638 -1.65 14.41 -36.10
CA ARG A 638 -1.05 15.18 -37.20
C ARG A 638 -0.42 14.28 -38.26
N GLY A 639 -0.63 12.97 -38.18
CA GLY A 639 -0.10 11.96 -39.09
C GLY A 639 1.38 11.63 -38.89
N ALA A 640 2.07 12.21 -37.90
CA ALA A 640 3.49 11.98 -37.69
C ALA A 640 3.74 10.63 -36.99
N VAL A 641 4.75 9.90 -37.45
CA VAL A 641 5.18 8.64 -36.84
C VAL A 641 5.89 8.93 -35.52
N ARG A 642 5.35 8.43 -34.41
CA ARG A 642 5.87 8.62 -33.06
C ARG A 642 6.30 7.29 -32.46
N PRO A 643 7.47 7.23 -31.79
CA PRO A 643 7.87 6.05 -31.04
C PRO A 643 6.92 5.82 -29.86
N MET A 644 6.69 4.56 -29.48
CA MET A 644 5.87 4.25 -28.32
C MET A 644 6.59 4.60 -27.01
N VAL A 645 5.97 5.47 -26.22
CA VAL A 645 6.46 5.85 -24.88
C VAL A 645 6.04 4.79 -23.87
N ARG A 646 6.99 4.34 -23.05
CA ARG A 646 6.79 3.27 -22.05
C ARG A 646 5.54 3.45 -21.19
N GLU A 647 5.39 4.64 -20.63
CA GLU A 647 4.32 4.96 -19.70
C GLU A 647 2.95 4.82 -20.37
N ARG A 648 2.78 5.40 -21.56
CA ARG A 648 1.55 5.35 -22.36
C ARG A 648 1.13 3.94 -22.72
N ALA A 649 2.09 3.09 -23.13
CA ALA A 649 1.80 1.69 -23.43
C ALA A 649 1.34 0.92 -22.17
N LEU A 650 2.02 1.11 -21.03
CA LEU A 650 1.65 0.45 -19.78
C LEU A 650 0.33 0.97 -19.21
N GLU A 651 0.03 2.26 -19.34
CA GLU A 651 -1.28 2.83 -18.99
C GLU A 651 -2.40 2.13 -19.74
N ARG A 652 -2.29 2.03 -21.07
CA ARG A 652 -3.30 1.38 -21.90
C ARG A 652 -3.49 -0.11 -21.57
N ILE A 653 -2.38 -0.84 -21.40
CA ILE A 653 -2.41 -2.25 -20.97
C ILE A 653 -3.09 -2.38 -19.59
N ASN A 654 -2.69 -1.56 -18.63
CA ASN A 654 -3.21 -1.66 -17.26
C ASN A 654 -4.66 -1.20 -17.14
N GLU A 655 -5.12 -0.30 -17.99
CA GLU A 655 -6.53 0.06 -18.10
C GLU A 655 -7.39 -1.16 -18.42
N ILE A 656 -7.01 -1.94 -19.44
CA ILE A 656 -7.71 -3.17 -19.84
C ILE A 656 -7.65 -4.22 -18.72
N LEU A 657 -6.44 -4.51 -18.23
CA LEU A 657 -6.24 -5.58 -17.23
C LEU A 657 -6.89 -5.26 -15.87
N SER A 658 -6.88 -3.99 -15.46
CA SER A 658 -7.53 -3.57 -14.21
C SER A 658 -9.05 -3.61 -14.30
N ARG A 659 -9.65 -3.25 -15.45
CA ARG A 659 -11.10 -3.40 -15.69
C ARG A 659 -11.57 -4.85 -15.56
N ARG A 660 -10.72 -5.82 -15.91
CA ARG A 660 -10.98 -7.26 -15.73
C ARG A 660 -10.63 -7.83 -14.35
N GLY A 661 -10.20 -6.98 -13.41
CA GLY A 661 -9.90 -7.37 -12.04
C GLY A 661 -8.53 -8.02 -11.82
N TRP A 662 -7.61 -7.97 -12.80
CA TRP A 662 -6.26 -8.54 -12.65
C TRP A 662 -5.22 -7.58 -12.05
N GLY A 663 -5.59 -6.32 -11.85
CA GLY A 663 -4.74 -5.29 -11.25
C GLY A 663 -3.60 -4.79 -12.15
N THR A 664 -2.65 -4.07 -11.56
CA THR A 664 -1.57 -3.40 -12.29
C THR A 664 -0.40 -4.34 -12.60
N MET A 665 -0.03 -4.38 -13.88
CA MET A 665 1.14 -5.07 -14.40
C MET A 665 2.28 -4.10 -14.68
N PHE A 666 3.51 -4.62 -14.64
CA PHE A 666 4.71 -3.85 -14.92
C PHE A 666 5.32 -4.34 -16.22
N GLY A 667 6.12 -3.51 -16.91
CA GLY A 667 6.82 -3.98 -18.12
C GLY A 667 7.68 -5.23 -17.91
N HIS A 668 8.11 -5.52 -16.67
CA HIS A 668 8.82 -6.76 -16.38
C HIS A 668 7.92 -8.00 -16.45
N SER A 669 6.63 -7.87 -16.17
CA SER A 669 5.65 -8.96 -16.09
C SER A 669 5.54 -9.78 -17.38
N PHE A 670 5.76 -9.17 -18.56
CA PHE A 670 5.78 -9.86 -19.85
C PHE A 670 6.90 -10.88 -19.95
N ARG A 671 8.13 -10.47 -19.60
CA ARG A 671 9.30 -11.33 -19.61
C ARG A 671 9.21 -12.46 -18.57
N ILE A 672 8.62 -12.19 -17.40
CA ILE A 672 8.31 -13.23 -16.39
C ILE A 672 7.32 -14.24 -16.98
N GLY A 673 6.24 -13.74 -17.59
CA GLY A 673 5.16 -14.53 -18.16
C GLY A 673 5.63 -15.45 -19.28
N GLY A 674 6.34 -14.93 -20.27
CA GLY A 674 6.86 -15.72 -21.38
C GLY A 674 7.81 -16.81 -20.93
N ALA A 675 8.72 -16.50 -19.99
CA ALA A 675 9.66 -17.48 -19.45
C ALA A 675 8.93 -18.59 -18.69
N SER A 676 7.98 -18.21 -17.84
CA SER A 676 7.14 -19.16 -17.09
C SER A 676 6.34 -20.06 -18.02
N PHE A 677 5.81 -19.50 -19.11
CA PHE A 677 5.06 -20.25 -20.10
C PHE A 677 5.92 -21.27 -20.84
N LEU A 678 7.07 -20.85 -21.40
CA LEU A 678 7.97 -21.75 -22.14
C LEU A 678 8.45 -22.91 -21.28
N LEU A 679 8.87 -22.63 -20.04
CA LEU A 679 9.23 -23.67 -19.07
C LEU A 679 8.04 -24.58 -18.75
N GLY A 680 6.84 -24.01 -18.62
CA GLY A 680 5.61 -24.78 -18.41
C GLY A 680 5.16 -25.62 -19.61
N GLN A 681 5.78 -25.46 -20.79
CA GLN A 681 5.61 -26.32 -21.97
C GLN A 681 6.76 -27.31 -22.16
N GLY A 682 7.67 -27.42 -21.17
CA GLY A 682 8.80 -28.35 -21.23
C GLY A 682 9.99 -27.87 -22.06
N VAL A 683 10.02 -26.59 -22.48
CA VAL A 683 11.21 -26.02 -23.14
C VAL A 683 12.36 -26.02 -22.14
N SER A 684 13.53 -26.52 -22.56
CA SER A 684 14.67 -26.65 -21.66
C SER A 684 15.07 -25.30 -21.06
N PRO A 685 15.48 -25.27 -19.77
CA PRO A 685 15.94 -24.04 -19.13
C PRO A 685 17.08 -23.34 -19.88
N GLU A 686 17.93 -24.10 -20.56
CA GLU A 686 19.02 -23.58 -21.38
C GLU A 686 18.52 -22.82 -22.62
N VAL A 687 17.52 -23.36 -23.32
CA VAL A 687 16.89 -22.68 -24.46
C VAL A 687 16.19 -21.41 -24.01
N VAL A 688 15.46 -21.47 -22.89
CA VAL A 688 14.83 -20.28 -22.29
C VAL A 688 15.90 -19.25 -21.88
N ARG A 689 17.05 -19.71 -21.34
CA ARG A 689 18.20 -18.87 -20.98
C ARG A 689 18.75 -18.11 -22.19
N ILE A 690 18.90 -18.81 -23.32
CA ILE A 690 19.36 -18.27 -24.60
C ILE A 690 18.36 -17.26 -25.16
N LEU A 691 17.07 -17.63 -25.26
CA LEU A 691 15.99 -16.76 -25.76
C LEU A 691 15.87 -15.47 -24.96
N GLY A 692 15.96 -15.57 -23.62
CA GLY A 692 15.91 -14.41 -22.75
C GLY A 692 17.23 -13.65 -22.65
N ARG A 693 18.31 -14.11 -23.29
CA ARG A 693 19.63 -13.45 -23.28
C ARG A 693 20.16 -13.26 -21.85
N TRP A 694 20.01 -14.27 -21.00
CA TRP A 694 20.50 -14.25 -19.62
C TRP A 694 21.92 -14.83 -19.53
N ARG A 695 22.87 -14.01 -19.07
CA ARG A 695 24.27 -14.44 -18.85
C ARG A 695 24.46 -15.32 -17.61
N SER A 696 23.54 -15.25 -16.65
CA SER A 696 23.57 -16.02 -15.39
C SER A 696 22.25 -16.76 -15.15
N LEU A 697 22.19 -17.53 -14.05
CA LEU A 697 21.00 -18.21 -13.55
C LEU A 697 19.88 -17.25 -13.08
N ALA A 698 19.93 -15.96 -13.44
CA ALA A 698 18.89 -14.98 -13.16
C ALA A 698 17.50 -15.37 -13.70
N TYR A 699 17.42 -16.32 -14.63
CA TYR A 699 16.15 -16.86 -15.10
C TYR A 699 15.43 -17.71 -14.05
N GLU A 700 16.15 -18.28 -13.06
CA GLU A 700 15.58 -19.03 -11.94
C GLU A 700 14.63 -18.18 -11.10
N ALA A 701 14.93 -16.88 -11.00
CA ALA A 701 14.05 -15.93 -10.35
C ALA A 701 12.71 -15.72 -11.11
N TYR A 702 12.58 -16.20 -12.35
CA TYR A 702 11.33 -16.24 -13.12
C TYR A 702 10.58 -17.57 -13.02
N ILE A 703 11.18 -18.60 -12.42
CA ILE A 703 10.54 -19.88 -12.06
C ILE A 703 9.64 -19.65 -10.84
N ARG A 704 8.63 -18.79 -10.98
CA ARG A 704 7.68 -18.45 -9.90
C ARG A 704 6.31 -19.08 -10.12
N ALA A 705 6.07 -19.62 -11.30
CA ALA A 705 4.94 -20.49 -11.58
C ALA A 705 5.28 -21.95 -11.27
N PHE A 706 5.93 -22.22 -10.12
CA PHE A 706 6.29 -23.59 -9.70
C PHE A 706 5.05 -24.50 -9.74
N GLU A 707 3.90 -23.98 -9.32
CA GLU A 707 2.62 -24.70 -9.39
C GLU A 707 2.18 -25.02 -10.83
N GLN A 708 2.37 -24.13 -11.81
CA GLN A 708 2.00 -24.39 -13.22
C GLN A 708 3.02 -25.31 -13.93
N VAL A 709 4.31 -25.10 -13.67
CA VAL A 709 5.39 -25.91 -14.25
C VAL A 709 5.35 -27.32 -13.67
N SER A 710 5.23 -27.45 -12.34
CA SER A 710 5.10 -28.74 -11.66
C SER A 710 3.77 -29.43 -11.96
N SER A 711 2.63 -28.73 -11.97
CA SER A 711 1.33 -29.36 -12.29
C SER A 711 1.32 -29.96 -13.69
N ARG A 712 1.93 -29.30 -14.69
CA ARG A 712 2.02 -29.86 -16.04
C ARG A 712 3.06 -30.98 -16.15
N HIS A 713 4.27 -30.81 -15.61
CA HIS A 713 5.29 -31.86 -15.69
C HIS A 713 4.89 -33.12 -14.93
N VAL A 714 4.17 -32.99 -13.81
CA VAL A 714 3.64 -34.15 -13.07
C VAL A 714 2.40 -34.72 -13.76
N GLY A 715 1.55 -33.88 -14.38
CA GLY A 715 0.40 -34.33 -15.16
C GLY A 715 0.78 -35.16 -16.40
N HIS A 716 1.84 -34.77 -17.12
CA HIS A 716 2.34 -35.50 -18.28
C HIS A 716 3.05 -36.81 -17.94
N LEU A 717 3.39 -37.08 -16.67
CA LEU A 717 3.87 -38.40 -16.27
C LEU A 717 2.77 -39.46 -16.40
N ALA A 718 1.49 -39.10 -16.26
CA ALA A 718 0.38 -40.03 -16.44
C ALA A 718 0.24 -40.51 -17.90
N ASP A 719 0.58 -39.66 -18.87
CA ASP A 719 0.56 -40.02 -20.31
C ASP A 719 1.72 -40.98 -20.69
N GLY A 720 2.76 -41.08 -19.84
CA GLY A 720 3.92 -41.95 -20.05
C GLY A 720 3.80 -43.34 -19.41
N PHE A 721 2.78 -43.59 -18.58
CA PHE A 721 2.47 -44.91 -18.00
C PHE A 721 1.21 -45.49 -18.64
N ALA A 722 1.20 -45.61 -19.97
CA ALA A 722 0.29 -46.55 -20.62
C ALA A 722 0.92 -47.96 -20.50
N PHE A 723 0.44 -48.76 -19.55
CA PHE A 723 0.65 -50.20 -19.54
C PHE A 723 -0.27 -50.88 -20.56
#